data_AF-A0A2H6LIZ8-F1
#
_entry.id   AF-A0A2H6LIZ8-F1
#
_cell.length_a   1.000
_cell.length_b   1.000
_cell.length_c   1.000
_cell.angle_alpha   90.00
_cell.angle_beta   90.00
_cell.angle_gamma   90.00
#
_symmetry.space_group_name_H-M   'P 1'
#
loop_
_entity.id
_entity.type
_entity.pdbx_description
1 polymer ?
#
loop_
_entity_poly.entity_id
_entity_poly.type
_entity_poly.pdbx_seq_one_letter_code
_entity_poly.pdbx_strand_id
1 'polypeptide(L)'
;MENHSDSDVLSPSNSTNQIQQDFGSNSGQAIAQMIGGMAIGQLTVYLSQVRTELETSQPPTNKLGANPYQGLLAFRETDGDRFFGRDKQIEQLWQRFRELHDNESAVQVLPIYGPSGSGKSSLALAGLIPKLGAKPLPGSNQARLVVLVPGSHPLESLAAMLARVTTNDPTPVSKTREFAQELTQQNNHQEYDGLRRIADVFPDIAVSPLILLVDQFEEVYTLCKDKAERDAFVGNLLCAAAEPSKRVSVILTLRSDFLGETQQHPRLNKLFSEQGFLVPIMQPEDLEAAIVRPAAKAGYQLNSAVVQLLVEQTEGREALPLLQFTLTRIWEGLQNDVDPAETLENIGGVGGALAEEAQRLYKSLNAEEQAIARRIFLALVQIGEGTKNTRRRAALSELIADEKEATTVRAIINRFAAPGVRFLATFSDEQSGEMIEVAHEAMIRNWGQLQEWLTECQENLRKKRKIEQAAEDWIDKDKSQEYVLQGRPLRDAREFMQAQKDYRETALSSLAKDFVMASWRKQRRGIFKLMALFAIFPIIGTLTIVHFSILGWTESILARRDCNPTPILKSLLEYMKKSGYKNNFTSIFLCHKNLNDIQLTNTILDKAIFQDAELNRANFDNSNLIGVNFTNASLVGANFKKAILWSANLQNANLESANFEEADLESANFKNTKLKNAIFKNVNLNNVIGLDEQQIREALLCGIKLPQNLAAISNKIENRDCERLKNE
;
A
#
# COMPACT_ATOMS: atom_id res chain seq x y z
N MET A 1 33.35 11.08 90.23
CA MET A 1 32.39 12.20 90.13
C MET A 1 31.48 11.83 88.96
N GLU A 2 30.51 10.97 89.24
CA GLU A 2 29.09 11.29 89.55
C GLU A 2 28.28 11.04 88.28
N ASN A 3 27.58 9.89 88.19
CA ASN A 3 26.12 9.74 88.44
C ASN A 3 25.33 10.03 87.13
N HIS A 4 24.39 9.24 86.62
CA HIS A 4 23.47 8.24 87.19
C HIS A 4 22.79 7.46 86.03
N SER A 5 22.38 6.20 86.28
CA SER A 5 21.16 5.46 85.83
C SER A 5 20.75 5.41 84.33
N ASP A 6 20.22 4.35 83.73
CA ASP A 6 19.78 3.00 84.13
C ASP A 6 19.42 2.19 82.86
N SER A 7 19.59 0.86 82.95
CA SER A 7 18.81 -0.27 82.36
C SER A 7 18.38 -0.26 80.87
N ASP A 8 18.86 -1.22 80.06
CA ASP A 8 18.18 -2.48 79.62
C ASP A 8 17.22 -2.27 78.41
N VAL A 9 17.03 -3.11 77.38
CA VAL A 9 17.41 -4.48 77.00
C VAL A 9 16.89 -4.74 75.55
N LEU A 10 17.53 -5.69 74.82
CA LEU A 10 17.10 -6.47 73.63
C LEU A 10 17.10 -5.89 72.19
N SER A 11 17.78 -6.65 71.31
CA SER A 11 17.90 -6.64 69.84
C SER A 11 16.69 -7.30 69.13
N PRO A 12 16.64 -7.56 67.79
CA PRO A 12 17.48 -7.13 66.65
C PRO A 12 16.70 -6.73 65.36
N SER A 13 17.48 -6.35 64.33
CA SER A 13 17.23 -6.44 62.88
C SER A 13 16.09 -5.65 62.23
N ASN A 14 16.46 -4.67 61.40
CA ASN A 14 15.93 -4.57 60.04
C ASN A 14 16.92 -3.84 59.12
N SER A 15 17.29 -4.53 58.06
CA SER A 15 18.06 -4.04 56.92
C SER A 15 17.15 -3.19 56.02
N THR A 16 17.47 -1.90 55.91
CA THR A 16 16.87 -1.01 54.92
C THR A 16 18.00 -0.42 54.10
N ASN A 17 18.04 -0.73 52.81
CA ASN A 17 18.92 -0.09 51.84
C ASN A 17 18.52 1.39 51.72
N GLN A 18 19.18 2.25 52.49
CA GLN A 18 19.28 3.67 52.19
C GLN A 18 20.70 3.94 51.73
N ILE A 19 20.84 4.45 50.50
CA ILE A 19 22.09 5.03 50.02
C ILE A 19 22.30 6.34 50.80
N GLN A 20 23.10 6.28 51.86
CA GLN A 20 23.61 7.46 52.54
C GLN A 20 25.07 7.64 52.12
N GLN A 21 25.36 8.72 51.38
CA GLN A 21 26.73 9.14 51.08
C GLN A 21 27.33 9.74 52.36
N ASP A 22 28.28 9.01 52.97
CA ASP A 22 29.13 9.56 54.03
C ASP A 22 30.55 9.74 53.49
N PHE A 23 31.06 10.97 53.55
CA PHE A 23 32.45 11.31 53.28
C PHE A 23 33.27 11.13 54.58
N GLY A 24 34.23 10.18 54.59
CA GLY A 24 35.18 10.05 55.70
C GLY A 24 36.16 8.89 55.62
N SER A 25 37.37 9.17 55.11
CA SER A 25 38.68 8.52 55.34
C SER A 25 38.87 7.00 55.12
N ASN A 26 39.49 6.67 53.99
CA ASN A 26 40.52 5.63 53.75
C ASN A 26 40.43 4.26 54.45
N SER A 27 39.87 3.28 53.73
CA SER A 27 40.58 2.04 53.36
C SER A 27 39.83 1.23 52.30
N GLY A 28 40.21 1.41 51.02
CA GLY A 28 40.41 0.34 50.05
C GLY A 28 39.24 -0.54 49.57
N GLN A 29 38.22 0.05 48.93
CA GLN A 29 37.57 -0.43 47.69
C GLN A 29 36.36 0.47 47.40
N ALA A 30 36.63 1.61 46.76
CA ALA A 30 35.58 2.42 46.16
C ALA A 30 35.48 2.06 44.68
N ILE A 31 34.39 1.41 44.28
CA ILE A 31 33.90 1.50 42.89
C ILE A 31 32.42 1.84 42.99
N ALA A 32 32.14 3.13 43.20
CA ALA A 32 30.85 3.71 42.92
C ALA A 32 31.05 4.77 41.84
N GLN A 33 30.75 4.39 40.60
CA GLN A 33 30.19 5.24 39.55
C GLN A 33 29.51 4.29 38.54
N MET A 34 28.25 3.94 38.81
CA MET A 34 27.39 3.24 37.86
C MET A 34 26.57 4.26 37.08
N ILE A 35 26.58 4.17 35.75
CA ILE A 35 25.51 4.72 34.92
C ILE A 35 25.11 3.61 33.93
N GLY A 36 23.94 2.99 34.15
CA GLY A 36 23.28 2.10 33.19
C GLY A 36 23.11 0.62 33.56
N GLY A 37 23.54 0.15 34.74
CA GLY A 37 23.35 -1.23 35.19
C GLY A 37 23.07 -1.38 36.69
N MET A 38 22.60 -2.56 37.11
CA MET A 38 22.32 -2.91 38.51
C MET A 38 23.11 -4.16 38.93
N ALA A 39 23.56 -4.24 40.18
CA ALA A 39 24.28 -5.38 40.72
C ALA A 39 23.35 -6.36 41.44
N ILE A 40 23.39 -7.64 41.05
CA ILE A 40 22.70 -8.75 41.72
C ILE A 40 23.73 -9.82 42.08
N GLY A 41 24.14 -9.85 43.34
CA GLY A 41 25.25 -10.69 43.77
C GLY A 41 26.52 -10.37 42.98
N GLN A 42 27.05 -11.35 42.25
CA GLN A 42 28.24 -11.21 41.40
C GLN A 42 27.93 -10.85 39.93
N LEU A 43 26.67 -10.53 39.61
CA LEU A 43 26.23 -10.24 38.24
C LEU A 43 25.92 -8.75 38.06
N THR A 44 26.45 -8.12 37.00
CA THR A 44 26.06 -6.76 36.59
C THR A 44 25.07 -6.84 35.44
N VAL A 45 23.86 -6.30 35.62
CA VAL A 45 22.76 -6.39 34.65
C VAL A 45 22.58 -5.07 33.89
N TYR A 46 22.56 -5.16 32.56
CA TYR A 46 22.30 -4.05 31.64
C TYR A 46 21.03 -4.35 30.83
N LEU A 47 20.11 -3.39 30.73
CA LEU A 47 18.78 -3.58 30.10
C LEU A 47 18.63 -2.76 28.82
N SER A 48 18.09 -3.36 27.75
CA SER A 48 17.81 -2.66 26.48
C SER A 48 16.75 -1.58 26.60
N GLN A 49 15.73 -1.80 27.43
CA GLN A 49 14.65 -0.85 27.66
C GLN A 49 14.66 -0.37 29.12
N VAL A 50 14.92 0.92 29.32
CA VAL A 50 14.55 1.61 30.57
C VAL A 50 13.04 1.87 30.48
N ARG A 51 12.22 0.89 30.88
CA ARG A 51 10.79 1.15 31.09
C ARG A 51 10.69 1.98 32.36
N THR A 52 10.09 3.17 32.24
CA THR A 52 9.87 4.12 33.33
C THR A 52 9.42 3.38 34.58
N GLU A 53 10.34 3.26 35.54
CA GLU A 53 9.97 3.08 36.93
C GLU A 53 9.26 4.38 37.31
N LEU A 54 7.92 4.34 37.29
CA LEU A 54 7.20 5.33 38.05
C LEU A 54 7.42 4.96 39.51
N GLU A 55 7.98 5.95 40.22
CA GLU A 55 8.07 6.08 41.65
C GLU A 55 7.08 5.13 42.34
N THR A 56 7.62 4.26 43.18
CA THR A 56 6.84 3.70 44.28
C THR A 56 6.28 4.90 45.04
N SER A 57 5.04 5.27 44.71
CA SER A 57 4.21 6.14 45.51
C SER A 57 4.41 5.70 46.95
N GLN A 58 4.81 6.64 47.81
CA GLN A 58 5.09 6.43 49.22
C GLN A 58 4.17 5.33 49.78
N PRO A 59 4.71 4.37 50.54
CA PRO A 59 3.90 3.27 51.04
C PRO A 59 2.68 3.89 51.73
N PRO A 60 1.45 3.54 51.29
CA PRO A 60 0.29 3.94 52.07
C PRO A 60 0.55 3.47 53.49
N THR A 61 0.21 4.32 54.47
CA THR A 61 0.24 4.04 55.90
C THR A 61 -0.82 2.98 56.25
N ASN A 62 -0.75 1.82 55.61
CA ASN A 62 -1.66 0.70 55.74
C ASN A 62 -0.96 -0.47 56.42
N LYS A 63 -1.75 -1.29 57.13
CA LYS A 63 -1.29 -2.47 57.90
C LYS A 63 -0.67 -3.57 57.03
N LEU A 64 -0.99 -3.59 55.73
CA LEU A 64 -0.45 -4.52 54.74
C LEU A 64 0.67 -3.81 53.95
N GLY A 65 1.84 -4.43 53.87
CA GLY A 65 3.00 -3.90 53.16
C GLY A 65 2.81 -3.74 51.64
N ALA A 66 3.92 -3.55 50.92
CA ALA A 66 3.90 -3.43 49.47
C ALA A 66 3.28 -4.67 48.78
N ASN A 67 2.54 -4.47 47.69
CA ASN A 67 1.91 -5.55 46.95
C ASN A 67 2.97 -6.54 46.40
N PRO A 68 2.93 -7.83 46.78
CA PRO A 68 3.92 -8.79 46.34
C PRO A 68 3.68 -9.32 44.92
N TYR A 69 2.51 -9.05 44.32
CA TYR A 69 2.14 -9.52 42.98
C TYR A 69 2.40 -8.47 41.89
N GLN A 70 2.74 -8.93 40.68
CA GLN A 70 3.16 -8.07 39.57
C GLN A 70 2.03 -7.65 38.60
N GLY A 71 0.82 -8.20 38.77
CA GLY A 71 -0.27 -7.98 37.83
C GLY A 71 0.11 -8.44 36.43
N LEU A 72 0.02 -7.54 35.44
CA LEU A 72 0.38 -7.84 34.05
C LEU A 72 1.86 -7.59 33.71
N LEU A 73 2.67 -7.14 34.67
CA LEU A 73 4.11 -7.04 34.45
C LEU A 73 4.77 -8.42 34.47
N ALA A 74 5.80 -8.56 33.64
CA ALA A 74 6.75 -9.67 33.79
C ALA A 74 7.61 -9.43 35.04
N PHE A 75 7.92 -10.51 35.76
CA PHE A 75 8.89 -10.44 36.85
C PHE A 75 10.29 -10.20 36.28
N ARG A 76 11.03 -9.31 36.93
CA ARG A 76 12.39 -8.89 36.58
C ARG A 76 13.42 -9.55 37.48
N GLU A 77 14.69 -9.30 37.18
CA GLU A 77 15.85 -9.75 37.94
C GLU A 77 15.83 -9.33 39.42
N THR A 78 15.22 -8.19 39.74
CA THR A 78 15.07 -7.71 41.12
C THR A 78 13.93 -8.38 41.88
N ASP A 79 13.05 -9.11 41.17
CA ASP A 79 11.82 -9.67 41.73
C ASP A 79 11.98 -11.14 42.18
N GLY A 80 13.18 -11.68 42.16
CA GLY A 80 13.43 -13.08 42.51
C GLY A 80 13.01 -13.44 43.93
N ASP A 81 12.92 -12.45 44.81
CA ASP A 81 12.52 -12.62 46.21
C ASP A 81 11.01 -12.80 46.41
N ARG A 82 10.22 -12.49 45.37
CA ARG A 82 8.75 -12.65 45.28
C ARG A 82 8.31 -13.63 44.18
N PHE A 83 9.26 -14.23 43.47
CA PHE A 83 9.01 -15.20 42.40
C PHE A 83 9.08 -16.64 42.93
N PHE A 84 7.91 -17.29 43.08
CA PHE A 84 7.79 -18.64 43.65
C PHE A 84 7.06 -19.61 42.73
N GLY A 85 7.09 -20.90 43.06
CA GLY A 85 6.42 -21.96 42.30
C GLY A 85 7.21 -22.46 41.09
N ARG A 86 8.41 -21.94 40.85
CA ARG A 86 9.30 -22.37 39.75
C ARG A 86 10.65 -22.91 40.24
N ASP A 87 10.77 -23.22 41.53
CA ASP A 87 12.03 -23.62 42.17
C ASP A 87 12.71 -24.81 41.45
N LYS A 88 11.93 -25.83 41.07
CA LYS A 88 12.43 -27.01 40.34
C LYS A 88 12.95 -26.63 38.95
N GLN A 89 12.20 -25.82 38.20
CA GLN A 89 12.59 -25.43 36.84
C GLN A 89 13.79 -24.48 36.84
N ILE A 90 13.90 -23.59 37.83
CA ILE A 90 15.06 -22.72 38.01
C ILE A 90 16.32 -23.57 38.23
N GLU A 91 16.24 -24.58 39.11
CA GLU A 91 17.38 -25.47 39.37
C GLU A 91 17.76 -26.28 38.12
N GLN A 92 16.78 -26.82 37.39
CA GLN A 92 17.03 -27.54 36.12
C GLN A 92 17.68 -26.65 35.05
N LEU A 93 17.22 -25.40 34.90
CA LEU A 93 17.81 -24.44 33.97
C LEU A 93 19.25 -24.08 34.36
N TRP A 94 19.49 -23.85 35.65
CA TRP A 94 20.85 -23.59 36.14
C TRP A 94 21.78 -24.78 35.91
N GLN A 95 21.32 -26.00 36.17
CA GLN A 95 22.09 -27.23 35.91
C GLN A 95 22.42 -27.38 34.43
N ARG A 96 21.44 -27.20 33.53
CA ARG A 96 21.69 -27.24 32.08
C ARG A 96 22.66 -26.17 31.61
N PHE A 97 22.51 -24.95 32.12
CA PHE A 97 23.44 -23.86 31.78
C PHE A 97 24.86 -24.19 32.22
N ARG A 98 25.02 -24.78 33.40
CA ARG A 98 26.30 -25.29 33.89
C ARG A 98 26.84 -26.44 33.04
N GLU A 99 26.02 -27.42 32.65
CA GLU A 99 26.44 -28.54 31.80
C GLU A 99 26.95 -28.06 30.44
N LEU A 100 26.32 -27.04 29.86
CA LEU A 100 26.83 -26.37 28.66
C LEU A 100 28.19 -25.74 28.93
N HIS A 101 28.34 -25.01 30.03
CA HIS A 101 29.61 -24.37 30.41
C HIS A 101 30.72 -25.38 30.72
N ASP A 102 30.41 -26.55 31.28
CA ASP A 102 31.39 -27.58 31.62
C ASP A 102 31.82 -28.38 30.37
N ASN A 103 31.00 -28.45 29.32
CA ASN A 103 31.29 -29.15 28.07
C ASN A 103 32.07 -28.27 27.08
N GLU A 104 33.32 -28.62 26.76
CA GLU A 104 34.18 -27.86 25.82
C GLU A 104 33.67 -27.81 24.39
N SER A 105 32.93 -28.83 23.93
CA SER A 105 32.39 -28.89 22.57
C SER A 105 30.98 -28.28 22.44
N ALA A 106 30.38 -27.87 23.56
CA ALA A 106 29.02 -27.34 23.56
C ALA A 106 28.99 -25.86 23.16
N VAL A 107 28.11 -25.53 22.23
CA VAL A 107 27.73 -24.15 21.93
C VAL A 107 27.01 -23.59 23.16
N GLN A 108 27.43 -22.43 23.66
CA GLN A 108 26.92 -21.79 24.87
C GLN A 108 25.56 -21.10 24.63
N VAL A 109 24.60 -21.81 24.06
CA VAL A 109 23.24 -21.30 23.80
C VAL A 109 22.27 -22.09 24.66
N LEU A 110 21.49 -21.43 25.51
CA LEU A 110 20.40 -22.04 26.26
C LEU A 110 19.04 -21.54 25.74
N PRO A 111 18.36 -22.31 24.88
CA PRO A 111 17.02 -21.98 24.44
C PRO A 111 15.99 -22.33 25.51
N ILE A 112 15.13 -21.38 25.87
CA ILE A 112 13.99 -21.53 26.78
C ILE A 112 12.73 -21.28 25.96
N TYR A 113 11.87 -22.28 25.80
CA TYR A 113 10.70 -22.13 24.94
C TYR A 113 9.43 -22.74 25.52
N GLY A 114 8.29 -22.34 24.99
CA GLY A 114 6.99 -22.78 25.47
C GLY A 114 5.85 -21.83 25.09
N PRO A 115 4.61 -22.18 25.44
CA PRO A 115 3.42 -21.42 25.04
C PRO A 115 3.44 -19.97 25.54
N SER A 116 2.60 -19.11 24.95
CA SER A 116 2.41 -17.73 25.42
C SER A 116 1.89 -17.72 26.87
N GLY A 117 2.34 -16.77 27.70
CA GLY A 117 1.89 -16.68 29.09
C GLY A 117 2.38 -17.77 30.06
N SER A 118 3.24 -18.71 29.63
CA SER A 118 3.83 -19.75 30.51
C SER A 118 4.88 -19.24 31.52
N GLY A 119 5.25 -17.95 31.42
CA GLY A 119 6.22 -17.32 32.31
C GLY A 119 7.69 -17.46 31.89
N LYS A 120 7.98 -17.69 30.61
CA LYS A 120 9.37 -17.84 30.08
C LYS A 120 10.29 -16.68 30.46
N SER A 121 9.87 -15.45 30.18
CA SER A 121 10.63 -14.24 30.48
C SER A 121 10.86 -14.09 31.98
N SER A 122 9.81 -14.27 32.80
CA SER A 122 9.91 -14.25 34.27
C SER A 122 10.83 -15.37 34.80
N LEU A 123 10.77 -16.58 34.22
CA LEU A 123 11.60 -17.71 34.61
C LEU A 123 13.08 -17.44 34.32
N ALA A 124 13.39 -16.83 33.18
CA ALA A 124 14.74 -16.40 32.85
C ALA A 124 15.19 -15.26 33.78
N LEU A 125 14.45 -14.14 33.80
CA LEU A 125 14.82 -12.91 34.49
C LEU A 125 14.73 -13.01 36.01
N ALA A 126 13.61 -13.41 36.59
CA ALA A 126 13.43 -13.45 38.05
C ALA A 126 13.87 -14.79 38.68
N GLY A 127 14.02 -15.84 37.87
CA GLY A 127 14.44 -17.15 38.32
C GLY A 127 15.92 -17.42 38.08
N LEU A 128 16.28 -17.68 36.83
CA LEU A 128 17.62 -18.11 36.44
C LEU A 128 18.69 -17.05 36.71
N ILE A 129 18.43 -15.77 36.40
CA ILE A 129 19.42 -14.70 36.56
C ILE A 129 19.80 -14.48 38.04
N PRO A 130 18.88 -14.30 39.01
CA PRO A 130 19.20 -14.26 40.43
C PRO A 130 19.91 -15.53 40.92
N LYS A 131 19.55 -16.70 40.38
CA LYS A 131 20.22 -17.96 40.70
C LYS A 131 21.67 -17.96 40.25
N LEU A 132 21.98 -17.44 39.06
CA LEU A 132 23.35 -17.28 38.57
C LEU A 132 24.14 -16.25 39.37
N GLY A 133 23.51 -15.15 39.81
CA GLY A 133 24.15 -14.17 40.69
C GLY A 133 24.46 -14.72 42.09
N ALA A 134 23.62 -15.59 42.62
CA ALA A 134 23.80 -16.25 43.92
C ALA A 134 24.70 -17.50 43.86
N LYS A 135 24.70 -18.22 42.73
CA LYS A 135 25.54 -19.39 42.45
C LYS A 135 26.23 -19.21 41.09
N PRO A 136 27.38 -18.51 41.07
CA PRO A 136 28.16 -18.28 39.85
C PRO A 136 28.67 -19.57 39.22
N LEU A 137 28.96 -19.52 37.92
CA LEU A 137 29.59 -20.63 37.21
C LEU A 137 31.06 -20.79 37.62
N PRO A 138 31.62 -22.02 37.62
CA PRO A 138 33.03 -22.26 37.91
C PRO A 138 33.94 -21.46 36.96
N GLY A 139 34.90 -20.72 37.53
CA GLY A 139 35.84 -19.87 36.77
C GLY A 139 35.36 -18.44 36.50
N SER A 140 34.11 -18.12 36.85
CA SER A 140 33.52 -16.79 36.64
C SER A 140 33.08 -16.21 37.99
N ASN A 141 33.95 -15.40 38.60
CA ASN A 141 33.63 -14.72 39.88
C ASN A 141 32.79 -13.45 39.69
N GLN A 142 32.67 -12.98 38.45
CA GLN A 142 31.79 -11.88 38.05
C GLN A 142 31.26 -12.20 36.65
N ALA A 143 30.08 -11.71 36.29
CA ALA A 143 29.59 -11.80 34.91
C ALA A 143 28.79 -10.55 34.55
N ARG A 144 28.73 -10.25 33.24
CA ARG A 144 27.95 -9.15 32.68
C ARG A 144 26.73 -9.73 31.99
N LEU A 145 25.54 -9.40 32.48
CA LEU A 145 24.29 -9.76 31.81
C LEU A 145 23.83 -8.59 30.95
N VAL A 146 23.62 -8.85 29.67
CA VAL A 146 22.88 -7.95 28.77
C VAL A 146 21.53 -8.57 28.48
N VAL A 147 20.45 -7.85 28.79
CA VAL A 147 19.08 -8.23 28.43
C VAL A 147 18.66 -7.44 27.21
N LEU A 148 18.31 -8.15 26.14
CA LEU A 148 17.92 -7.61 24.85
C LEU A 148 16.54 -8.12 24.45
N VAL A 149 15.68 -7.20 24.01
CA VAL A 149 14.47 -7.50 23.22
C VAL A 149 14.75 -7.02 21.79
N PRO A 150 14.73 -7.90 20.76
CA PRO A 150 15.28 -7.59 19.43
C PRO A 150 14.63 -6.42 18.68
N GLY A 151 13.31 -6.24 18.71
CA GLY A 151 12.63 -5.20 17.94
C GLY A 151 12.70 -5.39 16.41
N SER A 152 12.48 -4.30 15.66
CA SER A 152 12.53 -4.26 14.19
C SER A 152 13.96 -4.26 13.63
N HIS A 153 14.92 -3.68 14.38
CA HIS A 153 16.33 -3.59 14.04
C HIS A 153 17.19 -4.30 15.10
N PRO A 154 17.28 -5.65 15.02
CA PRO A 154 17.94 -6.46 16.04
C PRO A 154 19.45 -6.20 16.16
N LEU A 155 20.14 -5.85 15.06
CA LEU A 155 21.57 -5.53 15.11
C LEU A 155 21.84 -4.20 15.81
N GLU A 156 21.04 -3.17 15.52
CA GLU A 156 21.14 -1.87 16.16
C GLU A 156 20.84 -1.97 17.66
N SER A 157 19.80 -2.73 18.03
CA SER A 157 19.43 -2.96 19.44
C SER A 157 20.53 -3.67 20.22
N LEU A 158 21.20 -4.67 19.62
CA LEU A 158 22.36 -5.33 20.21
C LEU A 158 23.55 -4.38 20.32
N ALA A 159 23.86 -3.64 19.26
CA ALA A 159 24.97 -2.67 19.22
C ALA A 159 24.82 -1.59 20.31
N ALA A 160 23.61 -1.06 20.48
CA ALA A 160 23.32 -0.06 21.50
C ALA A 160 23.60 -0.58 22.91
N MET A 161 23.24 -1.83 23.18
CA MET A 161 23.51 -2.45 24.46
C MET A 161 24.97 -2.71 24.72
N LEU A 162 25.69 -3.26 23.74
CA LEU A 162 27.13 -3.47 23.86
C LEU A 162 27.86 -2.13 24.06
N ALA A 163 27.46 -1.09 23.35
CA ALA A 163 28.01 0.26 23.47
C ALA A 163 27.80 0.84 24.88
N ARG A 164 26.62 0.65 25.48
CA ARG A 164 26.34 1.08 26.87
C ARG A 164 27.27 0.38 27.86
N VAL A 165 27.50 -0.92 27.68
CA VAL A 165 28.43 -1.70 28.52
C VAL A 165 29.87 -1.21 28.35
N THR A 166 30.31 -0.89 27.14
CA THR A 166 31.69 -0.45 26.88
C THR A 166 31.97 0.96 27.40
N THR A 167 31.02 1.88 27.24
CA THR A 167 31.25 3.32 27.46
C THR A 167 30.76 3.81 28.81
N ASN A 168 29.91 3.05 29.51
CA ASN A 168 29.12 3.51 30.66
C ASN A 168 28.29 4.79 30.36
N ASP A 169 28.02 5.07 29.08
CA ASP A 169 27.16 6.15 28.63
C ASP A 169 25.75 5.58 28.34
N PRO A 170 24.67 6.16 28.89
CA PRO A 170 23.31 5.71 28.64
C PRO A 170 22.86 5.88 27.17
N THR A 171 23.47 6.80 26.41
CA THR A 171 23.13 7.14 25.02
C THR A 171 24.35 7.17 24.09
N PRO A 172 25.02 6.02 23.84
CA PRO A 172 26.32 5.99 23.18
C PRO A 172 26.23 5.99 21.64
N VAL A 173 25.55 6.98 21.06
CA VAL A 173 25.17 7.02 19.62
C VAL A 173 26.32 6.71 18.66
N SER A 174 27.50 7.31 18.88
CA SER A 174 28.67 7.09 18.00
C SER A 174 29.17 5.65 18.06
N LYS A 175 29.22 5.06 19.27
CA LYS A 175 29.71 3.70 19.48
C LYS A 175 28.68 2.66 19.04
N THR A 176 27.39 2.96 19.21
CA THR A 176 26.28 2.16 18.66
C THR A 176 26.43 2.00 17.15
N ARG A 177 26.67 3.10 16.41
CA ARG A 177 26.84 3.04 14.94
C ARG A 177 28.07 2.22 14.53
N GLU A 178 29.19 2.39 15.22
CA GLU A 178 30.41 1.62 15.00
C GLU A 178 30.16 0.11 15.20
N PHE A 179 29.54 -0.27 16.31
CA PHE A 179 29.23 -1.67 16.61
C PHE A 179 28.18 -2.26 15.66
N ALA A 180 27.16 -1.50 15.26
CA ALA A 180 26.19 -1.94 14.27
C ALA A 180 26.86 -2.25 12.91
N GLN A 181 27.81 -1.40 12.49
CA GLN A 181 28.61 -1.66 11.29
C GLN A 181 29.48 -2.91 11.43
N GLU A 182 30.11 -3.12 12.58
CA GLU A 182 30.90 -4.35 12.83
C GLU A 182 30.05 -5.62 12.79
N LEU A 183 28.83 -5.57 13.35
CA LEU A 183 27.90 -6.71 13.38
C LEU A 183 27.35 -7.09 11.99
N THR A 184 27.32 -6.15 11.03
CA THR A 184 26.88 -6.44 9.65
C THR A 184 27.98 -7.03 8.78
N GLN A 185 29.25 -6.97 9.20
CA GLN A 185 30.38 -7.47 8.42
C GLN A 185 30.58 -8.97 8.59
N GLN A 186 30.90 -9.63 7.47
CA GLN A 186 31.34 -11.03 7.46
C GLN A 186 32.86 -11.11 7.45
N ASN A 187 33.41 -12.12 8.11
CA ASN A 187 34.82 -12.46 7.98
C ASN A 187 35.14 -13.17 6.65
N ASN A 188 36.41 -13.54 6.46
CA ASN A 188 36.89 -14.26 5.28
C ASN A 188 36.22 -15.63 5.07
N HIS A 189 35.59 -16.19 6.09
CA HIS A 189 34.86 -17.46 6.04
C HIS A 189 33.35 -17.28 5.79
N GLN A 190 32.90 -16.06 5.47
CA GLN A 190 31.49 -15.71 5.28
C GLN A 190 30.65 -15.90 6.55
N GLU A 191 31.28 -15.85 7.73
CA GLU A 191 30.59 -15.91 9.01
C GLU A 191 30.49 -14.51 9.62
N TYR A 192 29.36 -14.24 10.29
CA TYR A 192 29.16 -13.03 11.07
C TYR A 192 29.76 -13.24 12.47
N ASP A 193 30.95 -12.68 12.72
CA ASP A 193 31.68 -12.79 14.00
C ASP A 193 31.89 -11.43 14.69
N GLY A 194 31.13 -10.40 14.31
CA GLY A 194 31.22 -9.06 14.91
C GLY A 194 31.00 -9.05 16.42
N LEU A 195 30.02 -9.81 16.94
CA LEU A 195 29.77 -9.91 18.39
C LEU A 195 30.97 -10.47 19.14
N ARG A 196 31.64 -11.47 18.55
CA ARG A 196 32.87 -12.05 19.09
C ARG A 196 33.98 -11.00 19.16
N ARG A 197 34.22 -10.28 18.06
CA ARG A 197 35.22 -9.20 18.00
C ARG A 197 34.94 -8.10 19.01
N ILE A 198 33.68 -7.69 19.16
CA ILE A 198 33.28 -6.67 20.14
C ILE A 198 33.50 -7.19 21.56
N ALA A 199 33.14 -8.45 21.83
CA ALA A 199 33.32 -9.06 23.14
C ALA A 199 34.79 -9.16 23.56
N ASP A 200 35.69 -9.44 22.61
CA ASP A 200 37.15 -9.49 22.83
C ASP A 200 37.75 -8.16 23.27
N VAL A 201 37.08 -7.04 23.00
CA VAL A 201 37.52 -5.69 23.39
C VAL A 201 37.04 -5.33 24.81
N PHE A 202 36.13 -6.10 25.41
CA PHE A 202 35.70 -5.82 26.79
C PHE A 202 36.83 -6.07 27.79
N PRO A 203 37.06 -5.13 28.73
CA PRO A 203 38.03 -5.33 29.79
C PRO A 203 37.64 -6.55 30.63
N ASP A 204 38.65 -7.36 30.99
CA ASP A 204 38.48 -8.53 31.85
C ASP A 204 37.47 -9.58 31.36
N ILE A 205 37.18 -9.65 30.05
CA ILE A 205 36.21 -10.63 29.50
C ILE A 205 36.55 -12.09 29.85
N ALA A 206 37.82 -12.39 30.10
CA ALA A 206 38.28 -13.71 30.54
C ALA A 206 37.87 -14.06 31.99
N VAL A 207 37.62 -13.05 32.84
CA VAL A 207 37.25 -13.22 34.26
C VAL A 207 35.79 -12.82 34.51
N SER A 208 35.25 -11.96 33.64
CA SER A 208 33.88 -11.47 33.67
C SER A 208 33.19 -11.68 32.30
N PRO A 209 32.79 -12.92 31.97
CA PRO A 209 32.16 -13.25 30.69
C PRO A 209 30.83 -12.51 30.50
N LEU A 210 30.44 -12.41 29.22
CA LEU A 210 29.19 -11.80 28.79
C LEU A 210 28.10 -12.87 28.66
N ILE A 211 27.02 -12.70 29.42
CA ILE A 211 25.77 -13.44 29.26
C ILE A 211 24.79 -12.54 28.52
N LEU A 212 24.34 -12.97 27.36
CA LEU A 212 23.36 -12.25 26.55
C LEU A 212 22.01 -12.98 26.61
N LEU A 213 21.05 -12.39 27.32
CA LEU A 213 19.66 -12.85 27.34
C LEU A 213 18.89 -12.13 26.23
N VAL A 214 18.53 -12.85 25.17
CA VAL A 214 17.62 -12.37 24.13
C VAL A 214 16.20 -12.84 24.45
N ASP A 215 15.40 -11.96 25.03
CA ASP A 215 14.01 -12.22 25.38
C ASP A 215 13.09 -11.93 24.18
N GLN A 216 12.02 -12.71 24.02
CA GLN A 216 11.08 -12.62 22.90
C GLN A 216 11.77 -12.73 21.53
N PHE A 217 12.56 -13.79 21.35
CA PHE A 217 13.30 -14.04 20.12
C PHE A 217 12.39 -14.15 18.88
N GLU A 218 11.10 -14.46 19.05
CA GLU A 218 10.12 -14.41 17.95
C GLU A 218 10.04 -13.05 17.25
N GLU A 219 10.46 -11.94 17.88
CA GLU A 219 10.51 -10.60 17.27
C GLU A 219 11.44 -10.55 16.06
N VAL A 220 12.49 -11.37 16.05
CA VAL A 220 13.42 -11.49 14.92
C VAL A 220 12.69 -11.99 13.65
N TYR A 221 11.66 -12.81 13.81
CA TYR A 221 10.89 -13.35 12.67
C TYR A 221 9.62 -12.54 12.37
N THR A 222 9.10 -11.82 13.35
CA THR A 222 7.82 -11.11 13.25
C THR A 222 7.96 -9.62 12.95
N LEU A 223 9.01 -8.96 13.45
CA LEU A 223 9.21 -7.52 13.34
C LEU A 223 10.35 -7.15 12.38
N CYS A 224 11.43 -7.93 12.34
CA CYS A 224 12.56 -7.66 11.44
C CYS A 224 12.20 -8.04 9.99
N LYS A 225 11.96 -7.01 9.16
CA LYS A 225 11.62 -7.16 7.73
C LYS A 225 12.84 -7.52 6.87
N ASP A 226 14.04 -7.07 7.26
CA ASP A 226 15.27 -7.34 6.50
C ASP A 226 15.83 -8.74 6.82
N LYS A 227 15.87 -9.59 5.80
CA LYS A 227 16.43 -10.94 5.92
C LYS A 227 17.95 -10.91 6.17
N ALA A 228 18.69 -9.99 5.55
CA ALA A 228 20.14 -9.93 5.72
C ALA A 228 20.51 -9.52 7.16
N GLU A 229 19.81 -8.52 7.71
CA GLU A 229 19.95 -8.13 9.11
C GLU A 229 19.61 -9.28 10.06
N ARG A 230 18.52 -10.00 9.80
CA ARG A 230 18.13 -11.19 10.57
C ARG A 230 19.21 -12.28 10.54
N ASP A 231 19.67 -12.66 9.36
CA ASP A 231 20.69 -13.72 9.19
C ASP A 231 22.01 -13.31 9.88
N ALA A 232 22.37 -12.02 9.81
CA ALA A 232 23.53 -11.46 10.51
C ALA A 232 23.37 -11.49 12.04
N PHE A 233 22.21 -11.12 12.57
CA PHE A 233 21.94 -11.17 14.01
C PHE A 233 22.07 -12.59 14.55
N VAL A 234 21.41 -13.56 13.92
CA VAL A 234 21.50 -14.97 14.34
C VAL A 234 22.93 -15.50 14.18
N GLY A 235 23.60 -15.17 13.08
CA GLY A 235 25.00 -15.55 12.83
C GLY A 235 25.95 -15.09 13.93
N ASN A 236 25.85 -13.82 14.34
CA ASN A 236 26.66 -13.25 15.42
C ASN A 236 26.47 -13.97 16.75
N LEU A 237 25.22 -14.25 17.14
CA LEU A 237 24.91 -14.96 18.38
C LEU A 237 25.53 -16.35 18.41
N LEU A 238 25.33 -17.12 17.32
CA LEU A 238 25.83 -18.49 17.22
C LEU A 238 27.36 -18.55 17.13
N CYS A 239 27.98 -17.63 16.39
CA CYS A 239 29.44 -17.59 16.25
C CYS A 239 30.11 -17.28 17.59
N ALA A 240 29.64 -16.25 18.30
CA ALA A 240 30.21 -15.88 19.60
C ALA A 240 30.00 -16.97 20.66
N ALA A 241 28.83 -17.62 20.69
CA ALA A 241 28.53 -18.68 21.65
C ALA A 241 29.23 -20.02 21.35
N ALA A 242 29.71 -20.23 20.12
CA ALA A 242 30.43 -21.44 19.74
C ALA A 242 31.94 -21.37 20.05
N GLU A 243 32.43 -20.26 20.60
CA GLU A 243 33.86 -20.07 20.84
C GLU A 243 34.36 -20.91 22.03
N PRO A 244 35.48 -21.64 21.89
CA PRO A 244 36.05 -22.44 22.98
C PRO A 244 36.43 -21.64 24.22
N SER A 245 36.68 -20.33 24.08
CA SER A 245 37.02 -19.42 25.18
C SER A 245 35.83 -19.13 26.12
N LYS A 246 34.60 -19.47 25.69
CA LYS A 246 33.34 -19.30 26.47
C LYS A 246 33.15 -17.90 27.04
N ARG A 247 33.67 -16.89 26.33
CA ARG A 247 33.55 -15.47 26.68
C ARG A 247 32.13 -14.94 26.56
N VAL A 248 31.33 -15.57 25.70
CA VAL A 248 29.93 -15.20 25.44
C VAL A 248 29.04 -16.43 25.61
N SER A 249 28.02 -16.29 26.44
CA SER A 249 26.91 -17.25 26.57
C SER A 249 25.61 -16.57 26.19
N VAL A 250 24.72 -17.28 25.51
CA VAL A 250 23.46 -16.74 25.00
C VAL A 250 22.29 -17.51 25.62
N ILE A 251 21.32 -16.80 26.18
CA ILE A 251 20.05 -17.37 26.64
C ILE A 251 18.98 -16.80 25.72
N LEU A 252 18.14 -17.66 25.14
CA LEU A 252 17.08 -17.25 24.22
C LEU A 252 15.73 -17.60 24.83
N THR A 253 14.76 -16.71 24.81
CA THR A 253 13.36 -17.09 25.04
C THR A 253 12.59 -17.10 23.72
N LEU A 254 11.81 -18.15 23.46
CA LEU A 254 11.03 -18.28 22.23
C LEU A 254 9.64 -18.86 22.52
N ARG A 255 8.63 -18.37 21.82
CA ARG A 255 7.31 -19.03 21.79
C ARG A 255 7.36 -20.33 21.00
N SER A 256 6.76 -21.40 21.54
CA SER A 256 6.72 -22.72 20.87
C SER A 256 6.13 -22.66 19.45
N ASP A 257 5.16 -21.78 19.20
CA ASP A 257 4.52 -21.61 17.88
C ASP A 257 5.50 -21.09 16.80
N PHE A 258 6.60 -20.46 17.21
CA PHE A 258 7.64 -19.92 16.31
C PHE A 258 8.83 -20.85 16.13
N LEU A 259 8.80 -22.07 16.70
CA LEU A 259 9.86 -23.04 16.52
C LEU A 259 10.04 -23.40 15.04
N GLY A 260 8.97 -23.41 14.24
CA GLY A 260 9.02 -23.62 12.79
C GLY A 260 9.86 -22.57 12.04
N GLU A 261 9.78 -21.29 12.45
CA GLU A 261 10.53 -20.20 11.81
C GLU A 261 12.05 -20.36 11.96
N THR A 262 12.49 -21.02 13.05
CA THR A 262 13.92 -21.28 13.27
C THR A 262 14.53 -22.21 12.20
N GLN A 263 13.72 -22.93 11.41
CA GLN A 263 14.21 -23.74 10.27
C GLN A 263 14.92 -22.90 9.20
N GLN A 264 14.63 -21.59 9.13
CA GLN A 264 15.39 -20.66 8.29
C GLN A 264 16.88 -20.60 8.70
N HIS A 265 17.21 -21.02 9.93
CA HIS A 265 18.56 -21.06 10.50
C HIS A 265 18.85 -22.46 11.08
N PRO A 266 19.28 -23.44 10.24
CA PRO A 266 19.38 -24.85 10.66
C PRO A 266 20.26 -25.10 11.90
N ARG A 267 21.36 -24.34 12.05
CA ARG A 267 22.23 -24.42 13.24
C ARG A 267 21.47 -24.03 14.51
N LEU A 268 20.66 -22.98 14.48
CA LEU A 268 19.83 -22.55 15.61
C LEU A 268 18.74 -23.58 15.93
N ASN A 269 18.01 -24.05 14.90
CA ASN A 269 16.94 -25.03 15.09
C ASN A 269 17.45 -26.34 15.74
N LYS A 270 18.65 -26.78 15.36
CA LYS A 270 19.32 -27.93 15.99
C LYS A 270 19.56 -27.70 17.49
N LEU A 271 20.00 -26.51 17.89
CA LEU A 271 20.21 -26.16 19.30
C LEU A 271 18.91 -26.20 20.13
N PHE A 272 17.79 -25.74 19.56
CA PHE A 272 16.48 -25.89 20.22
C PHE A 272 16.11 -27.36 20.46
N SER A 273 16.51 -28.26 19.56
CA SER A 273 16.22 -29.69 19.68
C SER A 273 17.14 -30.40 20.68
N GLU A 274 18.42 -30.05 20.71
CA GLU A 274 19.45 -30.72 21.53
C GLU A 274 19.58 -30.13 22.94
N GLN A 275 19.43 -28.81 23.08
CA GLN A 275 19.75 -28.07 24.31
C GLN A 275 18.53 -27.34 24.89
N GLY A 276 17.42 -27.31 24.15
CA GLY A 276 16.24 -26.52 24.51
C GLY A 276 15.54 -27.01 25.79
N PHE A 277 15.10 -26.05 26.60
CA PHE A 277 14.26 -26.25 27.77
C PHE A 277 12.82 -25.83 27.46
N LEU A 278 11.94 -26.82 27.32
CA LEU A 278 10.49 -26.60 27.21
C LEU A 278 9.92 -26.29 28.60
N VAL A 279 9.41 -25.08 28.79
CA VAL A 279 8.81 -24.64 30.06
C VAL A 279 7.51 -25.42 30.29
N PRO A 280 7.43 -26.25 31.35
CA PRO A 280 6.23 -27.01 31.64
C PRO A 280 5.12 -26.08 32.18
N ILE A 281 3.87 -26.52 32.00
CA ILE A 281 2.71 -25.92 32.68
C ILE A 281 2.90 -26.11 34.20
N MET A 282 2.58 -25.08 34.98
CA MET A 282 2.66 -25.16 36.44
C MET A 282 1.67 -26.20 36.96
N GLN A 283 2.14 -27.08 37.84
CA GLN A 283 1.27 -28.01 38.54
C GLN A 283 0.49 -27.28 39.65
N PRO A 284 -0.60 -27.84 40.19
CA PRO A 284 -1.37 -27.23 41.27
C PRO A 284 -0.50 -26.79 42.46
N GLU A 285 0.50 -27.58 42.84
CA GLU A 285 1.40 -27.28 43.96
C GLU A 285 2.34 -26.11 43.63
N ASP A 286 2.77 -26.02 42.38
CA ASP A 286 3.59 -24.91 41.88
C ASP A 286 2.76 -23.60 41.90
N LEU A 287 1.49 -23.66 41.47
CA LEU A 287 0.55 -22.53 41.49
C LEU A 287 0.24 -22.08 42.91
N GLU A 288 -0.04 -23.02 43.81
CA GLU A 288 -0.27 -22.74 45.22
C GLU A 288 0.94 -22.01 45.85
N ALA A 289 2.15 -22.51 45.60
CA ALA A 289 3.37 -21.86 46.07
C ALA A 289 3.53 -20.43 45.50
N ALA A 290 3.18 -20.21 44.23
CA ALA A 290 3.22 -18.91 43.57
C ALA A 290 2.14 -17.93 44.10
N ILE A 291 1.04 -18.43 44.65
CA ILE A 291 -0.03 -17.64 45.27
C ILE A 291 0.31 -17.32 46.72
N VAL A 292 0.61 -18.33 47.53
CA VAL A 292 0.67 -18.23 48.99
C VAL A 292 1.97 -17.61 49.48
N ARG A 293 3.12 -18.02 48.93
CA ARG A 293 4.43 -17.60 49.45
C ARG A 293 4.70 -16.09 49.33
N PRO A 294 4.37 -15.40 48.21
CA PRO A 294 4.52 -13.95 48.15
C PRO A 294 3.66 -13.22 49.20
N ALA A 295 2.39 -13.61 49.36
CA ALA A 295 1.50 -13.01 50.37
C ALA A 295 2.02 -13.25 51.80
N ALA A 296 2.43 -14.49 52.11
CA ALA A 296 2.97 -14.84 53.41
C ALA A 296 4.22 -14.01 53.75
N LYS A 297 5.10 -13.80 52.76
CA LYS A 297 6.29 -12.94 52.91
C LYS A 297 5.93 -11.47 53.13
N ALA A 298 4.85 -11.00 52.51
CA ALA A 298 4.30 -9.67 52.73
C ALA A 298 3.44 -9.57 54.02
N GLY A 299 3.40 -10.62 54.84
CA GLY A 299 2.77 -10.64 56.16
C GLY A 299 1.30 -11.05 56.17
N TYR A 300 0.77 -11.62 55.08
CA TYR A 300 -0.64 -12.03 54.98
C TYR A 300 -0.80 -13.51 54.60
N GLN A 301 -1.63 -14.25 55.34
CA GLN A 301 -1.97 -15.62 55.00
C GLN A 301 -3.33 -15.66 54.29
N LEU A 302 -3.32 -16.06 53.02
CA LEU A 302 -4.54 -16.25 52.23
C LEU A 302 -5.32 -17.47 52.74
N ASN A 303 -6.64 -17.36 52.72
CA ASN A 303 -7.54 -18.47 53.07
C ASN A 303 -7.38 -19.63 52.07
N SER A 304 -7.25 -20.86 52.58
CA SER A 304 -7.05 -22.06 51.77
C SER A 304 -8.15 -22.32 50.74
N ALA A 305 -9.41 -22.01 51.05
CA ALA A 305 -10.53 -22.18 50.12
C ALA A 305 -10.41 -21.21 48.92
N VAL A 306 -9.98 -19.97 49.17
CA VAL A 306 -9.74 -18.98 48.10
C VAL A 306 -8.55 -19.42 47.24
N VAL A 307 -7.48 -19.90 47.87
CA VAL A 307 -6.30 -20.42 47.15
C VAL A 307 -6.68 -21.61 46.26
N GLN A 308 -7.45 -22.57 46.78
CA GLN A 308 -7.91 -23.72 46.01
C GLN A 308 -8.75 -23.29 44.80
N LEU A 309 -9.66 -22.33 44.98
CA LEU A 309 -10.47 -21.78 43.89
C LEU A 309 -9.60 -21.07 42.82
N LEU A 310 -8.59 -20.31 43.24
CA LEU A 310 -7.65 -19.65 42.31
C LEU A 310 -6.82 -20.67 41.52
N VAL A 311 -6.36 -21.74 42.16
CA VAL A 311 -5.62 -22.83 41.51
C VAL A 311 -6.52 -23.55 40.50
N GLU A 312 -7.73 -23.95 40.90
CA GLU A 312 -8.70 -24.63 40.03
C GLU A 312 -9.08 -23.78 38.80
N GLN A 313 -9.29 -22.48 38.97
CA GLN A 313 -9.62 -21.57 37.86
C GLN A 313 -8.44 -21.29 36.90
N THR A 314 -7.20 -21.55 37.35
CA THR A 314 -5.97 -21.32 36.57
C THR A 314 -5.44 -22.60 35.92
N GLU A 315 -5.76 -23.77 36.48
CA GLU A 315 -5.24 -25.07 36.05
C GLU A 315 -5.53 -25.37 34.57
N GLY A 316 -4.54 -25.92 33.87
CA GLY A 316 -4.65 -26.34 32.47
C GLY A 316 -4.83 -25.20 31.46
N ARG A 317 -4.71 -23.93 31.88
CA ARG A 317 -4.91 -22.74 31.04
C ARG A 317 -3.63 -21.90 30.95
N GLU A 318 -3.45 -21.16 29.85
CA GLU A 318 -2.42 -20.11 29.72
C GLU A 318 -2.82 -18.86 30.54
N ALA A 319 -2.97 -19.01 31.86
CA ALA A 319 -3.65 -18.05 32.73
C ALA A 319 -2.75 -17.42 33.80
N LEU A 320 -1.43 -17.64 33.82
CA LEU A 320 -0.55 -17.03 34.83
C LEU A 320 -0.63 -15.49 34.91
N PRO A 321 -0.70 -14.75 33.79
CA PRO A 321 -0.89 -13.30 33.83
C PRO A 321 -2.26 -12.89 34.39
N LEU A 322 -3.30 -13.69 34.11
CA LEU A 322 -4.64 -13.47 34.65
C LEU A 322 -4.64 -13.70 36.15
N LEU A 323 -4.02 -14.80 36.61
CA LEU A 323 -3.83 -15.09 38.02
C LEU A 323 -3.09 -13.95 38.72
N GLN A 324 -1.98 -13.46 38.17
CA GLN A 324 -1.26 -12.32 38.75
C GLN A 324 -2.11 -11.05 38.80
N PHE A 325 -2.90 -10.76 37.76
CA PHE A 325 -3.82 -9.63 37.76
C PHE A 325 -4.90 -9.77 38.85
N THR A 326 -5.51 -10.95 38.96
CA THR A 326 -6.50 -11.26 39.99
C THR A 326 -5.91 -11.14 41.40
N LEU A 327 -4.70 -11.64 41.63
CA LEU A 327 -4.00 -11.52 42.91
C LEU A 327 -3.68 -10.07 43.25
N THR A 328 -3.31 -9.25 42.27
CA THR A 328 -3.15 -7.80 42.45
C THR A 328 -4.46 -7.15 42.89
N ARG A 329 -5.60 -7.49 42.27
CA ARG A 329 -6.93 -6.99 42.65
C ARG A 329 -7.33 -7.43 44.06
N ILE A 330 -7.10 -8.70 44.41
CA ILE A 330 -7.30 -9.23 45.76
C ILE A 330 -6.47 -8.44 46.79
N TRP A 331 -5.20 -8.17 46.49
CA TRP A 331 -4.34 -7.40 47.38
C TRP A 331 -4.81 -5.95 47.56
N GLU A 332 -5.27 -5.30 46.48
CA GLU A 332 -5.88 -3.96 46.56
C GLU A 332 -7.19 -3.98 47.37
N GLY A 333 -8.01 -5.03 47.22
CA GLY A 333 -9.21 -5.26 48.04
C GLY A 333 -8.87 -5.41 49.52
N LEU A 334 -7.86 -6.21 49.84
CA LEU A 334 -7.33 -6.39 51.20
C LEU A 334 -6.84 -5.08 51.83
N GLN A 335 -6.19 -4.21 51.05
CA GLN A 335 -5.78 -2.88 51.51
C GLN A 335 -6.97 -1.96 51.83
N ASN A 336 -8.16 -2.28 51.32
CA ASN A 336 -9.42 -1.58 51.58
C ASN A 336 -10.36 -2.39 52.51
N ASP A 337 -9.81 -3.35 53.28
CA ASP A 337 -10.53 -4.22 54.22
C ASP A 337 -11.65 -5.07 53.57
N VAL A 338 -11.52 -5.41 52.28
CA VAL A 338 -12.44 -6.31 51.55
C VAL A 338 -11.90 -7.76 51.60
N ASP A 339 -12.79 -8.73 51.84
CA ASP A 339 -12.41 -10.14 51.86
C ASP A 339 -11.92 -10.63 50.48
N PRO A 340 -10.88 -11.48 50.40
CA PRO A 340 -10.41 -12.04 49.13
C PRO A 340 -11.46 -12.79 48.32
N ALA A 341 -12.36 -13.53 48.97
CA ALA A 341 -13.43 -14.27 48.29
C ALA A 341 -14.47 -13.29 47.71
N GLU A 342 -14.84 -12.26 48.47
CA GLU A 342 -15.73 -11.19 48.01
C GLU A 342 -15.10 -10.45 46.82
N THR A 343 -13.81 -10.13 46.89
CA THR A 343 -13.09 -9.50 45.77
C THR A 343 -13.10 -10.40 44.54
N LEU A 344 -12.85 -11.70 44.70
CA LEU A 344 -12.81 -12.67 43.61
C LEU A 344 -14.20 -12.85 42.96
N GLU A 345 -15.27 -12.84 43.75
CA GLU A 345 -16.65 -12.88 43.26
C GLU A 345 -17.00 -11.60 42.49
N ASN A 346 -16.66 -10.43 43.05
CA ASN A 346 -16.94 -9.12 42.46
C ASN A 346 -16.23 -8.87 41.11
N ILE A 347 -15.09 -9.53 40.88
CA ILE A 347 -14.33 -9.45 39.62
C ILE A 347 -14.63 -10.61 38.66
N GLY A 348 -15.55 -11.52 39.01
CA GLY A 348 -15.95 -12.63 38.14
C GLY A 348 -14.89 -13.73 37.99
N GLY A 349 -14.04 -13.95 39.00
CA GLY A 349 -13.01 -14.98 39.00
C GLY A 349 -11.73 -14.61 38.22
N VAL A 350 -10.81 -15.58 38.06
CA VAL A 350 -9.50 -15.35 37.42
C VAL A 350 -9.61 -14.91 35.96
N GLY A 351 -10.51 -15.53 35.20
CA GLY A 351 -10.75 -15.18 33.79
C GLY A 351 -11.56 -13.89 33.62
N GLY A 352 -12.49 -13.62 34.54
CA GLY A 352 -13.38 -12.45 34.50
C GLY A 352 -12.69 -11.15 34.89
N ALA A 353 -11.72 -11.21 35.82
CA ALA A 353 -11.16 -10.01 36.44
C ALA A 353 -10.62 -9.00 35.43
N LEU A 354 -9.88 -9.49 34.45
CA LEU A 354 -9.29 -8.66 33.41
C LEU A 354 -10.35 -8.09 32.45
N ALA A 355 -11.33 -8.91 32.09
CA ALA A 355 -12.39 -8.55 31.16
C ALA A 355 -13.35 -7.51 31.77
N GLU A 356 -13.73 -7.69 33.03
CA GLU A 356 -14.59 -6.76 33.75
C GLU A 356 -13.92 -5.42 33.97
N GLU A 357 -12.63 -5.40 34.34
CA GLU A 357 -11.90 -4.16 34.52
C GLU A 357 -11.69 -3.42 33.19
N ALA A 358 -11.38 -4.13 32.10
CA ALA A 358 -11.33 -3.54 30.76
C ALA A 358 -12.68 -2.95 30.36
N GLN A 359 -13.78 -3.67 30.64
CA GLN A 359 -15.12 -3.19 30.35
C GLN A 359 -15.51 -1.98 31.22
N ARG A 360 -15.13 -1.96 32.50
CA ARG A 360 -15.40 -0.86 33.43
C ARG A 360 -14.68 0.41 32.99
N LEU A 361 -13.40 0.31 32.65
CA LEU A 361 -12.62 1.43 32.13
C LEU A 361 -13.18 1.93 30.82
N TYR A 362 -13.52 1.03 29.89
CA TYR A 362 -14.15 1.40 28.63
C TYR A 362 -15.49 2.11 28.82
N LYS A 363 -16.38 1.58 29.68
CA LYS A 363 -17.68 2.21 29.99
C LYS A 363 -17.55 3.55 30.70
N SER A 364 -16.45 3.80 31.39
CA SER A 364 -16.17 5.08 32.06
C SER A 364 -15.72 6.20 31.12
N LEU A 365 -15.45 5.88 29.85
CA LEU A 365 -15.15 6.85 28.79
C LEU A 365 -16.43 7.43 28.18
N ASN A 366 -16.36 8.67 27.69
CA ASN A 366 -17.47 9.25 26.92
C ASN A 366 -17.57 8.62 25.50
N ALA A 367 -18.64 8.91 24.76
CA ALA A 367 -18.87 8.26 23.46
C ALA A 367 -17.76 8.50 22.41
N GLU A 368 -17.13 9.68 22.41
CA GLU A 368 -16.02 9.99 21.51
C GLU A 368 -14.74 9.23 21.92
N GLU A 369 -14.43 9.23 23.21
CA GLU A 369 -13.31 8.48 23.78
C GLU A 369 -13.45 6.96 23.59
N GLN A 370 -14.68 6.42 23.70
CA GLN A 370 -14.98 5.00 23.45
C GLN A 370 -14.64 4.62 22.00
N ALA A 371 -15.03 5.43 21.03
CA ALA A 371 -14.70 5.19 19.62
C ALA A 371 -13.18 5.22 19.37
N ILE A 372 -12.45 6.13 20.02
CA ILE A 372 -10.99 6.20 19.94
C ILE A 372 -10.34 4.99 20.63
N ALA A 373 -10.81 4.60 21.81
CA ALA A 373 -10.31 3.43 22.54
C ALA A 373 -10.51 2.14 21.73
N ARG A 374 -11.69 1.96 21.12
CA ARG A 374 -11.97 0.85 20.21
C ARG A 374 -10.97 0.83 19.04
N ARG A 375 -10.71 1.98 18.41
CA ARG A 375 -9.71 2.11 17.32
C ARG A 375 -8.31 1.70 17.78
N ILE A 376 -7.88 2.15 18.97
CA ILE A 376 -6.58 1.81 19.54
C ILE A 376 -6.47 0.30 19.72
N PHE A 377 -7.40 -0.34 20.42
CA PHE A 377 -7.33 -1.78 20.66
C PHE A 377 -7.37 -2.61 19.38
N LEU A 378 -8.17 -2.22 18.38
CA LEU A 378 -8.21 -2.90 17.09
C LEU A 378 -6.88 -2.78 16.31
N ALA A 379 -6.15 -1.67 16.45
CA ALA A 379 -4.86 -1.45 15.80
C ALA A 379 -3.72 -2.28 16.44
N LEU A 380 -3.84 -2.59 17.74
CA LEU A 380 -2.84 -3.31 18.54
C LEU A 380 -3.00 -4.85 18.51
N VAL A 381 -3.92 -5.37 17.71
CA VAL A 381 -4.12 -6.81 17.53
C VAL A 381 -3.74 -7.19 16.11
N GLN A 382 -3.03 -8.31 15.95
CA GLN A 382 -2.80 -8.97 14.67
C GLN A 382 -3.76 -10.15 14.53
N ILE A 383 -4.44 -10.21 13.39
CA ILE A 383 -5.41 -11.26 13.09
C ILE A 383 -4.65 -12.37 12.36
N GLY A 384 -4.61 -13.56 12.95
CA GLY A 384 -3.99 -14.73 12.34
C GLY A 384 -4.81 -15.27 11.16
N GLU A 385 -4.15 -15.72 10.09
CA GLU A 385 -4.79 -16.48 9.02
C GLU A 385 -4.91 -17.96 9.44
N GLY A 386 -5.93 -18.27 10.25
CA GLY A 386 -6.15 -19.61 10.80
C GLY A 386 -5.39 -19.91 12.10
N THR A 387 -4.57 -18.97 12.58
CA THR A 387 -3.91 -18.99 13.90
C THR A 387 -4.62 -18.06 14.90
N LYS A 388 -4.32 -18.20 16.19
CA LYS A 388 -4.88 -17.35 17.26
C LYS A 388 -4.50 -15.87 17.02
N ASN A 389 -5.40 -14.94 17.34
CA ASN A 389 -5.10 -13.50 17.33
C ASN A 389 -3.94 -13.21 18.29
N THR A 390 -2.93 -12.49 17.81
CA THR A 390 -1.72 -12.12 18.57
C THR A 390 -1.67 -10.61 18.79
N ARG A 391 -0.80 -10.16 19.69
CA ARG A 391 -0.54 -8.72 19.87
C ARG A 391 0.29 -8.15 18.71
N ARG A 392 0.08 -6.87 18.39
CA ARG A 392 0.88 -6.07 17.47
C ARG A 392 1.36 -4.80 18.17
N ARG A 393 2.52 -4.32 17.75
CA ARG A 393 3.05 -2.99 18.09
C ARG A 393 2.59 -1.98 17.06
N ALA A 394 2.09 -0.82 17.51
CA ALA A 394 1.72 0.28 16.63
C ALA A 394 2.38 1.58 17.11
N ALA A 395 2.83 2.41 16.17
CA ALA A 395 3.35 3.73 16.49
C ALA A 395 2.23 4.65 16.97
N LEU A 396 2.52 5.57 17.90
CA LEU A 396 1.53 6.56 18.35
C LEU A 396 0.97 7.37 17.18
N SER A 397 1.82 7.67 16.19
CA SER A 397 1.43 8.35 14.95
C SER A 397 0.41 7.56 14.11
N GLU A 398 0.43 6.22 14.15
CA GLU A 398 -0.55 5.35 13.46
C GLU A 398 -1.93 5.42 14.12
N LEU A 399 -1.97 5.60 15.45
CA LEU A 399 -3.19 5.64 16.24
C LEU A 399 -3.94 6.99 16.14
N ILE A 400 -3.26 8.03 15.68
CA ILE A 400 -3.78 9.39 15.53
C ILE A 400 -4.32 9.58 14.11
N ALA A 401 -5.65 9.70 13.98
CA ALA A 401 -6.29 9.90 12.68
C ALA A 401 -6.37 11.38 12.25
N ASP A 402 -6.41 12.31 13.23
CA ASP A 402 -6.46 13.77 13.09
C ASP A 402 -5.60 14.38 14.23
N GLU A 403 -4.83 15.43 13.95
CA GLU A 403 -4.01 16.13 14.95
C GLU A 403 -4.84 16.63 16.15
N LYS A 404 -6.12 16.95 15.94
CA LYS A 404 -7.03 17.35 17.02
C LYS A 404 -7.32 16.24 18.03
N GLU A 405 -7.23 14.97 17.61
CA GLU A 405 -7.46 13.80 18.47
C GLU A 405 -6.19 13.41 19.26
N ALA A 406 -5.02 13.97 18.94
CA ALA A 406 -3.74 13.53 19.49
C ALA A 406 -3.67 13.59 21.02
N THR A 407 -4.22 14.64 21.64
CA THR A 407 -4.28 14.81 23.10
C THR A 407 -5.19 13.77 23.75
N THR A 408 -6.37 13.52 23.16
CA THR A 408 -7.33 12.52 23.64
C THR A 408 -6.78 11.10 23.50
N VAL A 409 -6.14 10.78 22.37
CA VAL A 409 -5.47 9.48 22.15
C VAL A 409 -4.42 9.23 23.24
N ARG A 410 -3.56 10.21 23.52
CA ARG A 410 -2.54 10.10 24.58
C ARG A 410 -3.17 9.95 25.97
N ALA A 411 -4.24 10.69 26.28
CA ALA A 411 -4.95 10.57 27.55
C ALA A 411 -5.57 9.18 27.75
N ILE A 412 -6.19 8.60 26.70
CA ILE A 412 -6.72 7.23 26.73
C ILE A 412 -5.58 6.24 26.93
N ILE A 413 -4.50 6.33 26.15
CA ILE A 413 -3.33 5.44 26.30
C ILE A 413 -2.81 5.47 27.73
N ASN A 414 -2.61 6.66 28.30
CA ASN A 414 -2.14 6.83 29.68
C ASN A 414 -3.10 6.21 30.70
N ARG A 415 -4.42 6.33 30.50
CA ARG A 415 -5.42 5.73 31.38
C ARG A 415 -5.37 4.20 31.36
N PHE A 416 -5.20 3.60 30.18
CA PHE A 416 -5.05 2.15 30.05
C PHE A 416 -3.64 1.65 30.37
N ALA A 417 -2.62 2.51 30.39
CA ALA A 417 -1.25 2.22 30.79
C ALA A 417 -0.98 2.49 32.28
N ALA A 418 -1.96 3.00 33.03
CA ALA A 418 -1.81 3.38 34.43
C ALA A 418 -1.31 2.21 35.31
N PRO A 419 -0.49 2.45 36.36
CA PRO A 419 0.21 1.40 37.12
C PRO A 419 -0.65 0.26 37.68
N GLY A 420 -1.91 0.52 38.04
CA GLY A 420 -2.83 -0.51 38.56
C GLY A 420 -3.48 -1.40 37.48
N VAL A 421 -3.58 -0.90 36.25
CA VAL A 421 -4.34 -1.55 35.17
C VAL A 421 -3.40 -2.17 34.15
N ARG A 422 -2.46 -1.36 33.62
CA ARG A 422 -1.42 -1.75 32.65
C ARG A 422 -1.91 -2.65 31.52
N PHE A 423 -3.04 -2.28 30.93
CA PHE A 423 -3.59 -2.91 29.73
C PHE A 423 -2.77 -2.57 28.49
N LEU A 424 -2.20 -1.38 28.44
CA LEU A 424 -1.28 -0.95 27.39
C LEU A 424 0.13 -0.78 27.96
N ALA A 425 1.13 -1.13 27.17
CA ALA A 425 2.52 -0.82 27.44
C ALA A 425 3.01 0.17 26.37
N THR A 426 3.74 1.18 26.82
CA THR A 426 4.42 2.16 25.96
C THR A 426 5.92 1.94 26.02
N PHE A 427 6.59 2.11 24.88
CA PHE A 427 8.03 1.99 24.76
C PHE A 427 8.51 2.99 23.70
N SER A 428 9.76 3.44 23.83
CA SER A 428 10.36 4.35 22.87
C SER A 428 11.22 3.53 21.91
N ASP A 429 10.99 3.72 20.61
CA ASP A 429 11.87 3.27 19.54
C ASP A 429 12.58 4.51 18.95
N GLU A 430 13.88 4.41 18.66
CA GLU A 430 14.65 5.55 18.14
C GLU A 430 14.22 5.93 16.71
N GLN A 431 13.76 4.96 15.92
CA GLN A 431 13.32 5.18 14.54
C GLN A 431 11.81 5.47 14.43
N SER A 432 10.98 4.70 15.13
CA SER A 432 9.51 4.79 15.02
C SER A 432 8.86 5.69 16.08
N GLY A 433 9.63 6.20 17.05
CA GLY A 433 9.15 7.04 18.14
C GLY A 433 8.42 6.25 19.23
N GLU A 434 7.42 6.87 19.85
CA GLU A 434 6.63 6.23 20.91
C GLU A 434 5.72 5.14 20.33
N MET A 435 5.93 3.91 20.77
CA MET A 435 5.22 2.71 20.33
C MET A 435 4.34 2.18 21.45
N ILE A 436 3.20 1.60 21.05
CA ILE A 436 2.19 1.06 21.95
C ILE A 436 1.96 -0.42 21.63
N GLU A 437 1.79 -1.23 22.66
CA GLU A 437 1.38 -2.63 22.56
C GLU A 437 0.36 -2.99 23.65
N VAL A 438 -0.43 -4.05 23.42
CA VAL A 438 -1.19 -4.68 24.50
C VAL A 438 -0.22 -5.40 25.43
N ALA A 439 -0.29 -5.11 26.73
CA ALA A 439 0.64 -5.68 27.71
C ALA A 439 0.62 -7.22 27.72
N HIS A 440 -0.56 -7.82 27.57
CA HIS A 440 -0.70 -9.27 27.47
C HIS A 440 -1.82 -9.73 26.52
N GLU A 441 -1.58 -10.79 25.75
CA GLU A 441 -2.57 -11.43 24.85
C GLU A 441 -3.80 -11.97 25.58
N ALA A 442 -3.74 -12.08 26.91
CA ALA A 442 -4.85 -12.54 27.73
C ALA A 442 -6.05 -11.59 27.63
N MET A 443 -5.80 -10.30 27.39
CA MET A 443 -6.85 -9.32 27.12
C MET A 443 -7.60 -9.62 25.83
N ILE A 444 -6.88 -9.94 24.76
CA ILE A 444 -7.46 -10.24 23.45
C ILE A 444 -8.37 -11.48 23.53
N ARG A 445 -8.06 -12.41 24.43
CA ARG A 445 -8.77 -13.68 24.58
C ARG A 445 -9.96 -13.64 25.55
N ASN A 446 -9.92 -12.79 26.56
CA ASN A 446 -10.94 -12.80 27.62
C ASN A 446 -11.86 -11.58 27.59
N TRP A 447 -11.47 -10.49 26.91
CA TRP A 447 -12.36 -9.33 26.78
C TRP A 447 -13.37 -9.54 25.65
N GLY A 448 -14.57 -10.01 26.00
CA GLY A 448 -15.62 -10.37 25.04
C GLY A 448 -15.98 -9.25 24.06
N GLN A 449 -16.07 -8.00 24.55
CA GLN A 449 -16.34 -6.83 23.70
C GLN A 449 -15.27 -6.63 22.61
N LEU A 450 -13.98 -6.82 22.94
CA LEU A 450 -12.90 -6.73 21.96
C LEU A 450 -12.97 -7.87 20.94
N GLN A 451 -13.39 -9.07 21.36
CA GLN A 451 -13.59 -10.19 20.44
C GLN A 451 -14.72 -9.91 19.45
N GLU A 452 -15.85 -9.39 19.92
CA GLU A 452 -16.95 -8.94 19.08
C GLU A 452 -16.47 -7.91 18.06
N TRP A 453 -15.72 -6.90 18.50
CA TRP A 453 -15.16 -5.89 17.58
C TRP A 453 -14.22 -6.49 16.54
N LEU A 454 -13.38 -7.46 16.93
CA LEU A 454 -12.44 -8.13 16.01
C LEU A 454 -13.18 -8.99 14.98
N THR A 455 -14.28 -9.64 15.38
CA THR A 455 -15.14 -10.41 14.47
C THR A 455 -15.90 -9.49 13.51
N GLU A 456 -16.51 -8.41 14.01
CA GLU A 456 -17.23 -7.42 13.20
C GLU A 456 -16.32 -6.73 12.18
N CYS A 457 -15.12 -6.33 12.61
CA CYS A 457 -14.22 -5.52 11.80
C CYS A 457 -13.19 -6.34 11.01
N GLN A 458 -13.24 -7.68 11.03
CA GLN A 458 -12.17 -8.54 10.51
C GLN A 458 -11.79 -8.23 9.05
N GLU A 459 -12.79 -8.09 8.17
CA GLU A 459 -12.55 -7.75 6.75
C GLU A 459 -12.01 -6.34 6.58
N ASN A 460 -12.55 -5.38 7.32
CA ASN A 460 -12.15 -3.98 7.25
C ASN A 460 -10.72 -3.78 7.77
N LEU A 461 -10.34 -4.47 8.84
CA LEU A 461 -8.97 -4.45 9.38
C LEU A 461 -7.97 -5.08 8.41
N ARG A 462 -8.35 -6.15 7.70
CA ARG A 462 -7.50 -6.72 6.64
C ARG A 462 -7.29 -5.73 5.49
N LYS A 463 -8.34 -5.05 5.03
CA LYS A 463 -8.23 -4.02 3.98
C LYS A 463 -7.38 -2.84 4.45
N LYS A 464 -7.63 -2.33 5.65
CA LYS A 464 -6.85 -1.26 6.31
C LYS A 464 -5.35 -1.60 6.27
N ARG A 465 -4.97 -2.77 6.80
CA ARG A 465 -3.58 -3.20 6.88
C ARG A 465 -2.89 -3.26 5.52
N LYS A 466 -3.56 -3.80 4.49
CA LYS A 466 -3.00 -3.84 3.14
C LYS A 466 -2.69 -2.45 2.60
N ILE A 467 -3.52 -1.45 2.91
CA ILE A 467 -3.33 -0.06 2.47
C ILE A 467 -2.21 0.61 3.27
N GLU A 468 -2.17 0.39 4.59
CA GLU A 468 -1.14 0.97 5.48
C GLU A 468 0.25 0.38 5.21
N GLN A 469 0.35 -0.93 5.01
CA GLN A 469 1.62 -1.56 4.64
C GLN A 469 2.14 -1.02 3.30
N ALA A 470 1.27 -0.87 2.30
CA ALA A 470 1.65 -0.25 1.03
C ALA A 470 2.07 1.23 1.18
N ALA A 471 1.55 1.94 2.19
CA ALA A 471 1.94 3.30 2.51
C ALA A 471 3.29 3.38 3.23
N GLU A 472 3.61 2.43 4.10
CA GLU A 472 4.95 2.25 4.69
C GLU A 472 5.97 1.98 3.58
N ASP A 473 5.71 0.98 2.73
CA ASP A 473 6.60 0.64 1.61
C ASP A 473 6.83 1.85 0.67
N TRP A 474 5.82 2.71 0.53
CA TRP A 474 5.95 3.95 -0.25
C TRP A 474 6.89 4.97 0.41
N ILE A 475 6.90 5.08 1.74
CA ILE A 475 7.87 5.90 2.46
C ILE A 475 9.27 5.32 2.36
N ASP A 476 9.43 4.02 2.56
CA ASP A 476 10.72 3.32 2.52
C ASP A 476 11.39 3.43 1.12
N LYS A 477 10.60 3.77 0.09
CA LYS A 477 11.04 4.04 -1.28
C LYS A 477 11.02 5.54 -1.62
N ASP A 478 11.29 6.39 -0.64
CA ASP A 478 11.39 7.85 -0.76
C ASP A 478 10.18 8.51 -1.44
N LYS A 479 8.98 7.98 -1.19
CA LYS A 479 7.72 8.43 -1.79
C LYS A 479 7.72 8.35 -3.33
N SER A 480 8.43 7.38 -3.89
CA SER A 480 8.50 7.16 -5.34
C SER A 480 7.11 7.07 -5.99
N GLN A 481 6.96 7.71 -7.15
CA GLN A 481 5.72 7.68 -7.91
C GLN A 481 5.42 6.29 -8.47
N GLU A 482 6.38 5.36 -8.52
CA GLU A 482 6.19 4.01 -9.07
C GLU A 482 5.45 3.07 -8.11
N TYR A 483 5.59 3.31 -6.80
CA TYR A 483 5.04 2.47 -5.73
C TYR A 483 3.63 2.88 -5.26
N VAL A 484 2.99 3.83 -5.96
CA VAL A 484 1.62 4.26 -5.63
C VAL A 484 0.56 3.32 -6.20
N LEU A 485 -0.59 3.22 -5.52
CA LEU A 485 -1.71 2.37 -5.95
C LEU A 485 -2.26 2.81 -7.31
N GLN A 486 -2.63 1.83 -8.16
CA GLN A 486 -3.22 2.06 -9.47
C GLN A 486 -4.38 1.09 -9.73
N GLY A 487 -5.31 1.46 -10.60
CA GLY A 487 -6.41 0.59 -11.02
C GLY A 487 -7.33 0.16 -9.87
N ARG A 488 -7.63 -1.14 -9.78
CA ARG A 488 -8.55 -1.72 -8.79
C ARG A 488 -8.09 -1.49 -7.34
N PRO A 489 -6.83 -1.75 -6.94
CA PRO A 489 -6.33 -1.42 -5.60
C PRO A 489 -6.57 0.03 -5.16
N LEU A 490 -6.40 1.01 -6.05
CA LEU A 490 -6.67 2.43 -5.73
C LEU A 490 -8.17 2.72 -5.58
N ARG A 491 -9.01 2.12 -6.41
CA ARG A 491 -10.46 2.24 -6.27
C ARG A 491 -10.92 1.65 -4.93
N ASP A 492 -10.49 0.44 -4.63
CA ASP A 492 -10.85 -0.28 -3.41
C ASP A 492 -10.35 0.50 -2.16
N ALA A 493 -9.13 1.05 -2.19
CA ALA A 493 -8.60 1.90 -1.11
C ALA A 493 -9.37 3.22 -0.95
N ARG A 494 -9.85 3.81 -2.05
CA ARG A 494 -10.67 5.03 -2.00
C ARG A 494 -12.08 4.74 -1.49
N GLU A 495 -12.72 3.68 -1.95
CA GLU A 495 -14.02 3.23 -1.46
C GLU A 495 -13.93 2.96 0.04
N PHE A 496 -12.87 2.29 0.48
CA PHE A 496 -12.57 2.09 1.90
C PHE A 496 -12.40 3.43 2.65
N MET A 497 -11.59 4.36 2.15
CA MET A 497 -11.41 5.68 2.77
C MET A 497 -12.70 6.51 2.83
N GLN A 498 -13.59 6.38 1.84
CA GLN A 498 -14.88 7.08 1.80
C GLN A 498 -15.89 6.46 2.76
N ALA A 499 -15.99 5.13 2.83
CA ALA A 499 -16.85 4.41 3.77
C ALA A 499 -16.49 4.69 5.24
N GLN A 500 -15.26 5.11 5.51
CA GLN A 500 -14.78 5.44 6.85
C GLN A 500 -15.15 6.85 7.35
N LYS A 501 -15.71 7.73 6.51
CA LYS A 501 -16.26 8.99 7.01
C LYS A 501 -17.39 8.77 8.02
N ASP A 502 -18.07 7.63 7.93
CA ASP A 502 -19.18 7.24 8.81
C ASP A 502 -18.74 6.31 9.95
N TYR A 503 -17.57 5.66 9.86
CA TYR A 503 -17.01 4.74 10.86
C TYR A 503 -15.54 5.08 11.18
N ARG A 504 -15.31 6.00 12.14
CA ARG A 504 -13.96 6.42 12.56
C ARG A 504 -13.12 5.30 13.20
N GLU A 505 -13.74 4.20 13.61
CA GLU A 505 -13.13 3.12 14.39
C GLU A 505 -12.10 2.29 13.61
N THR A 506 -12.20 2.25 12.27
CA THR A 506 -11.21 1.59 11.40
C THR A 506 -10.36 2.58 10.60
N ALA A 507 -10.44 3.88 10.90
CA ALA A 507 -9.80 4.96 10.13
C ALA A 507 -8.36 4.65 9.73
N LEU A 508 -8.02 4.89 8.45
CA LEU A 508 -6.64 4.86 7.95
C LEU A 508 -5.77 5.88 8.70
N SER A 509 -4.50 5.52 8.91
CA SER A 509 -3.48 6.45 9.41
C SER A 509 -3.33 7.69 8.53
N SER A 510 -2.78 8.78 9.09
CA SER A 510 -2.46 10.00 8.34
C SER A 510 -1.58 9.70 7.12
N LEU A 511 -0.57 8.85 7.30
CA LEU A 511 0.30 8.36 6.24
C LEU A 511 -0.47 7.63 5.13
N ALA A 512 -1.35 6.69 5.47
CA ALA A 512 -2.11 5.94 4.48
C ALA A 512 -3.10 6.84 3.72
N LYS A 513 -3.69 7.85 4.37
CA LYS A 513 -4.50 8.87 3.69
C LYS A 513 -3.67 9.64 2.68
N ASP A 514 -2.47 10.08 3.06
CA ASP A 514 -1.54 10.78 2.16
C ASP A 514 -1.13 9.92 0.98
N PHE A 515 -0.85 8.65 1.20
CA PHE A 515 -0.53 7.67 0.18
C PHE A 515 -1.68 7.47 -0.82
N VAL A 516 -2.92 7.29 -0.33
CA VAL A 516 -4.11 7.15 -1.19
C VAL A 516 -4.35 8.44 -1.98
N MET A 517 -4.17 9.61 -1.35
CA MET A 517 -4.28 10.91 -2.03
C MET A 517 -3.19 11.08 -3.10
N ALA A 518 -1.94 10.71 -2.82
CA ALA A 518 -0.84 10.76 -3.78
C ALA A 518 -1.10 9.83 -4.98
N SER A 519 -1.55 8.59 -4.70
CA SER A 519 -1.98 7.61 -5.69
C SER A 519 -3.08 8.17 -6.59
N TRP A 520 -4.08 8.82 -5.99
CA TRP A 520 -5.18 9.46 -6.72
C TRP A 520 -4.71 10.64 -7.59
N ARG A 521 -3.83 11.50 -7.07
CA ARG A 521 -3.23 12.60 -7.85
C ARG A 521 -2.48 12.06 -9.07
N LYS A 522 -1.74 10.95 -8.95
CA LYS A 522 -1.05 10.32 -10.08
C LYS A 522 -2.02 9.77 -11.11
N GLN A 523 -3.04 9.00 -10.70
CA GLN A 523 -4.05 8.47 -11.62
C GLN A 523 -4.78 9.60 -12.34
N ARG A 524 -5.12 10.68 -11.63
CA ARG A 524 -5.77 11.86 -12.21
C ARG A 524 -4.85 12.58 -13.18
N ARG A 525 -3.55 12.72 -12.90
CA ARG A 525 -2.55 13.23 -13.86
C ARG A 525 -2.41 12.34 -15.09
N GLY A 526 -2.47 11.01 -14.93
CA GLY A 526 -2.48 10.06 -16.05
C GLY A 526 -3.72 10.22 -16.93
N ILE A 527 -4.90 10.32 -16.32
CA ILE A 527 -6.17 10.63 -17.00
C ILE A 527 -6.10 12.00 -17.65
N PHE A 528 -5.55 13.03 -17.00
CA PHE A 528 -5.39 14.36 -17.61
C PHE A 528 -4.37 14.38 -18.75
N LYS A 529 -3.29 13.59 -18.69
CA LYS A 529 -2.36 13.42 -19.82
C LYS A 529 -3.05 12.71 -20.99
N LEU A 530 -3.83 11.67 -20.70
CA LEU A 530 -4.63 10.95 -21.70
C LEU A 530 -5.71 11.87 -22.29
N MET A 531 -6.42 12.63 -21.45
CA MET A 531 -7.42 13.62 -21.85
C MET A 531 -6.79 14.80 -22.60
N ALA A 532 -5.55 15.21 -22.29
CA ALA A 532 -4.83 16.22 -23.05
C ALA A 532 -4.43 15.68 -24.44
N LEU A 533 -4.00 14.42 -24.52
CA LEU A 533 -3.83 13.69 -25.78
C LEU A 533 -5.16 13.61 -26.56
N PHE A 534 -6.27 13.35 -25.86
CA PHE A 534 -7.62 13.37 -26.44
C PHE A 534 -8.16 14.78 -26.71
N ALA A 535 -7.62 15.84 -26.10
CA ALA A 535 -7.97 17.24 -26.37
C ALA A 535 -7.31 17.75 -27.66
N ILE A 536 -6.29 17.05 -28.17
CA ILE A 536 -5.78 17.26 -29.52
C ILE A 536 -6.81 16.80 -30.57
N PHE A 537 -7.61 15.75 -30.28
CA PHE A 537 -8.63 15.26 -31.21
C PHE A 537 -9.75 16.25 -31.55
N PRO A 538 -10.33 17.05 -30.64
CA PRO A 538 -11.24 18.12 -31.01
C PRO A 538 -10.50 19.30 -31.66
N ILE A 539 -9.20 19.52 -31.45
CA ILE A 539 -8.45 20.52 -32.24
C ILE A 539 -8.31 20.05 -33.69
N ILE A 540 -7.90 18.80 -33.91
CA ILE A 540 -7.89 18.16 -35.23
C ILE A 540 -9.32 18.10 -35.80
N GLY A 541 -10.30 17.78 -34.96
CA GLY A 541 -11.73 17.75 -35.28
C GLY A 541 -12.25 19.11 -35.73
N THR A 542 -11.93 20.18 -35.02
CA THR A 542 -12.28 21.56 -35.41
C THR A 542 -11.52 21.99 -36.65
N LEU A 543 -10.27 21.59 -36.86
CA LEU A 543 -9.55 21.82 -38.11
C LEU A 543 -10.20 21.07 -39.29
N THR A 544 -10.64 19.82 -39.09
CA THR A 544 -11.40 19.06 -40.09
C THR A 544 -12.80 19.62 -40.31
N ILE A 545 -13.49 20.11 -39.26
CA ILE A 545 -14.81 20.74 -39.36
C ILE A 545 -14.67 22.10 -40.03
N VAL A 546 -13.62 22.89 -39.77
CA VAL A 546 -13.33 24.13 -40.51
C VAL A 546 -13.01 23.79 -41.96
N HIS A 547 -12.21 22.76 -42.23
CA HIS A 547 -11.95 22.27 -43.59
C HIS A 547 -13.26 21.85 -44.30
N PHE A 548 -14.10 21.06 -43.66
CA PHE A 548 -15.40 20.62 -44.18
C PHE A 548 -16.48 21.70 -44.16
N SER A 549 -16.40 22.71 -43.29
CA SER A 549 -17.31 23.87 -43.27
C SER A 549 -16.89 24.89 -44.30
N ILE A 550 -15.61 24.99 -44.65
CA ILE A 550 -15.15 25.68 -45.86
C ILE A 550 -15.67 24.95 -47.09
N LEU A 551 -15.61 23.61 -47.14
CA LEU A 551 -16.18 22.78 -48.21
C LEU A 551 -17.73 22.82 -48.26
N GLY A 552 -18.41 22.92 -47.12
CA GLY A 552 -19.87 22.97 -47.00
C GLY A 552 -20.44 24.39 -47.14
N TRP A 553 -19.70 25.43 -46.74
CA TRP A 553 -20.00 26.82 -47.10
C TRP A 553 -19.87 27.03 -48.61
N THR A 554 -18.95 26.32 -49.28
CA THR A 554 -18.91 26.33 -50.75
C THR A 554 -20.12 25.64 -51.38
N GLU A 555 -20.69 24.59 -50.78
CA GLU A 555 -21.91 23.95 -51.27
C GLU A 555 -23.20 24.74 -50.98
N SER A 556 -23.28 25.47 -49.86
CA SER A 556 -24.49 26.23 -49.49
C SER A 556 -24.61 27.62 -50.16
N ILE A 557 -23.52 28.16 -50.73
CA ILE A 557 -23.53 29.37 -51.57
C ILE A 557 -23.84 29.05 -53.05
N LEU A 558 -23.71 27.79 -53.49
CA LEU A 558 -23.99 27.36 -54.87
C LEU A 558 -25.39 26.76 -55.09
N ALA A 559 -26.24 26.76 -54.06
CA ALA A 559 -27.60 26.19 -54.10
C ALA A 559 -28.73 27.24 -53.91
N ARG A 560 -28.48 28.51 -54.25
CA ARG A 560 -29.56 29.48 -54.51
C ARG A 560 -29.79 29.61 -56.02
N ARG A 561 -31.03 29.35 -56.43
CA ARG A 561 -31.58 29.34 -57.80
C ARG A 561 -31.63 30.73 -58.47
N ASP A 562 -30.59 31.53 -58.29
CA ASP A 562 -30.46 32.78 -59.02
C ASP A 562 -29.22 32.63 -59.88
N CYS A 563 -29.38 32.70 -61.20
CA CYS A 563 -28.32 32.64 -62.22
C CYS A 563 -27.39 33.85 -62.15
N ASN A 564 -26.96 34.22 -60.94
CA ASN A 564 -26.18 35.40 -60.63
C ASN A 564 -24.68 35.10 -60.77
N PRO A 565 -23.95 35.90 -61.56
CA PRO A 565 -22.64 35.50 -62.04
C PRO A 565 -21.52 35.71 -61.01
N THR A 566 -20.84 34.64 -60.57
CA THR A 566 -19.50 34.74 -59.97
C THR A 566 -18.35 34.58 -60.99
N PRO A 567 -17.28 35.40 -60.94
CA PRO A 567 -16.15 35.36 -61.91
C PRO A 567 -15.16 34.19 -61.76
N ILE A 568 -15.20 33.45 -60.65
CA ILE A 568 -14.15 32.48 -60.26
C ILE A 568 -14.35 31.08 -60.87
N LEU A 569 -15.47 30.89 -61.55
CA LEU A 569 -15.99 29.57 -61.95
C LEU A 569 -15.17 28.89 -63.06
N LYS A 570 -14.63 29.65 -64.02
CA LYS A 570 -13.80 29.10 -65.10
C LYS A 570 -12.48 28.53 -64.56
N SER A 571 -11.83 29.25 -63.65
CA SER A 571 -10.58 28.82 -63.02
C SER A 571 -10.76 27.59 -62.13
N LEU A 572 -11.90 27.49 -61.44
CA LEU A 572 -12.25 26.30 -60.64
C LEU A 572 -12.43 25.06 -61.54
N LEU A 573 -13.14 25.19 -62.67
CA LEU A 573 -13.36 24.09 -63.60
C LEU A 573 -12.05 23.63 -64.28
N GLU A 574 -11.18 24.57 -64.64
CA GLU A 574 -9.83 24.23 -65.16
C GLU A 574 -8.95 23.54 -64.12
N TYR A 575 -9.03 23.96 -62.85
CA TYR A 575 -8.29 23.32 -61.75
C TYR A 575 -8.77 21.89 -61.49
N MET A 576 -10.09 21.68 -61.40
CA MET A 576 -10.69 20.35 -61.16
C MET A 576 -10.52 19.40 -62.36
N LYS A 577 -10.21 19.93 -63.55
CA LYS A 577 -9.76 19.12 -64.69
C LYS A 577 -8.36 18.54 -64.47
N LYS A 578 -7.42 19.32 -63.88
CA LYS A 578 -6.06 18.86 -63.60
C LYS A 578 -5.99 17.72 -62.57
N SER A 579 -7.02 17.53 -61.75
CA SER A 579 -7.06 16.46 -60.74
C SER A 579 -7.35 15.05 -61.29
N GLY A 580 -7.73 14.91 -62.57
CA GLY A 580 -7.75 13.60 -63.26
C GLY A 580 -8.85 12.61 -62.85
N TYR A 581 -9.85 13.02 -62.07
CA TYR A 581 -11.01 12.19 -61.70
C TYR A 581 -12.21 12.49 -62.61
N LYS A 582 -13.10 11.50 -62.83
CA LYS A 582 -14.43 11.73 -63.43
C LYS A 582 -15.17 12.75 -62.56
N ASN A 583 -15.31 13.96 -63.08
CA ASN A 583 -15.95 15.03 -62.35
C ASN A 583 -17.47 14.87 -62.45
N ASN A 584 -18.17 14.92 -61.31
CA ASN A 584 -19.62 14.85 -61.24
C ASN A 584 -20.18 16.22 -60.87
N PHE A 585 -20.87 16.85 -61.82
CA PHE A 585 -21.53 18.14 -61.75
C PHE A 585 -23.03 18.02 -62.07
N THR A 586 -23.67 16.92 -61.67
CA THR A 586 -25.12 16.76 -61.79
C THR A 586 -25.85 17.97 -61.18
N SER A 587 -26.80 18.52 -61.93
CA SER A 587 -27.66 19.66 -61.55
C SER A 587 -26.94 20.99 -61.26
N ILE A 588 -25.74 21.20 -61.83
CA ILE A 588 -25.04 22.49 -61.72
C ILE A 588 -25.73 23.60 -62.55
N PHE A 589 -25.73 24.84 -62.05
CA PHE A 589 -26.31 26.02 -62.73
C PHE A 589 -25.20 26.92 -63.26
N LEU A 590 -25.06 26.97 -64.59
CA LEU A 590 -24.00 27.66 -65.34
C LEU A 590 -24.56 28.59 -66.44
N CYS A 591 -25.76 29.14 -66.23
CA CYS A 591 -26.43 30.02 -67.18
C CYS A 591 -25.66 31.33 -67.43
N HIS A 592 -25.76 31.88 -68.64
CA HIS A 592 -25.11 33.14 -69.07
C HIS A 592 -23.58 33.16 -68.98
N LYS A 593 -22.93 32.02 -68.75
CA LYS A 593 -21.48 31.96 -68.54
C LYS A 593 -20.71 31.87 -69.85
N ASN A 594 -19.60 32.61 -69.93
CA ASN A 594 -18.59 32.39 -70.95
C ASN A 594 -17.64 31.27 -70.52
N LEU A 595 -17.88 30.11 -71.12
CA LEU A 595 -17.17 28.84 -70.94
C LEU A 595 -16.62 28.36 -72.29
N ASN A 596 -16.32 29.28 -73.20
CA ASN A 596 -15.68 28.95 -74.46
C ASN A 596 -14.36 28.20 -74.20
N ASP A 597 -14.10 27.19 -75.04
CA ASP A 597 -12.94 26.29 -75.01
C ASP A 597 -12.82 25.38 -73.77
N ILE A 598 -13.87 25.35 -72.92
CA ILE A 598 -13.85 24.53 -71.70
C ILE A 598 -13.71 23.04 -72.01
N GLN A 599 -12.98 22.33 -71.17
CA GLN A 599 -12.67 20.92 -71.38
C GLN A 599 -13.31 20.07 -70.28
N LEU A 600 -14.41 19.41 -70.63
CA LEU A 600 -15.30 18.64 -69.77
C LEU A 600 -15.40 17.16 -70.22
N THR A 601 -14.36 16.62 -70.85
CA THR A 601 -14.29 15.20 -71.26
C THR A 601 -14.49 14.25 -70.07
N ASN A 602 -15.23 13.14 -70.25
CA ASN A 602 -15.55 12.12 -69.23
C ASN A 602 -16.32 12.65 -68.00
N THR A 603 -17.06 13.75 -68.13
CA THR A 603 -17.73 14.41 -67.00
C THR A 603 -19.20 13.95 -66.89
N ILE A 604 -19.74 13.89 -65.67
CA ILE A 604 -21.17 13.67 -65.43
C ILE A 604 -21.82 15.05 -65.16
N LEU A 605 -22.75 15.47 -66.01
CA LEU A 605 -23.39 16.79 -66.06
C LEU A 605 -24.92 16.67 -66.13
N ASP A 606 -25.45 15.55 -65.63
CA ASP A 606 -26.87 15.22 -65.71
C ASP A 606 -27.71 16.35 -65.12
N LYS A 607 -28.72 16.81 -65.87
CA LYS A 607 -29.63 17.91 -65.47
C LYS A 607 -28.94 19.26 -65.19
N ALA A 608 -27.68 19.45 -65.63
CA ALA A 608 -27.02 20.74 -65.54
C ALA A 608 -27.77 21.80 -66.38
N ILE A 609 -27.70 23.07 -65.98
CA ILE A 609 -28.35 24.18 -66.67
C ILE A 609 -27.29 25.12 -67.21
N PHE A 610 -27.09 25.10 -68.53
CA PHE A 610 -26.22 25.96 -69.33
C PHE A 610 -27.02 26.92 -70.21
N GLN A 611 -28.22 27.30 -69.76
CA GLN A 611 -29.10 28.17 -70.52
C GLN A 611 -28.41 29.51 -70.81
N ASP A 612 -28.51 30.00 -72.05
CA ASP A 612 -27.90 31.26 -72.50
C ASP A 612 -26.36 31.33 -72.32
N ALA A 613 -25.66 30.19 -72.15
CA ALA A 613 -24.20 30.16 -71.97
C ALA A 613 -23.44 30.21 -73.30
N GLU A 614 -22.22 30.76 -73.29
CA GLU A 614 -21.25 30.64 -74.40
C GLU A 614 -20.30 29.48 -74.13
N LEU A 615 -20.38 28.44 -74.94
CA LEU A 615 -19.66 27.16 -74.86
C LEU A 615 -19.04 26.80 -76.22
N ASN A 616 -18.65 27.81 -76.99
CA ASN A 616 -18.02 27.62 -78.29
C ASN A 616 -16.71 26.83 -78.11
N ARG A 617 -16.51 25.79 -78.93
CA ARG A 617 -15.39 24.85 -78.87
C ARG A 617 -15.21 24.13 -77.52
N ALA A 618 -16.27 24.05 -76.71
CA ALA A 618 -16.26 23.24 -75.51
C ALA A 618 -16.12 21.74 -75.84
N ASN A 619 -15.40 20.98 -75.02
CA ASN A 619 -15.16 19.56 -75.22
C ASN A 619 -15.88 18.72 -74.17
N PHE A 620 -16.93 18.03 -74.59
CA PHE A 620 -17.78 17.12 -73.81
C PHE A 620 -17.60 15.65 -74.21
N ASP A 621 -16.47 15.29 -74.83
CA ASP A 621 -16.23 13.91 -75.28
C ASP A 621 -16.45 12.88 -74.15
N ASN A 622 -17.18 11.81 -74.45
CA ASN A 622 -17.54 10.72 -73.54
C ASN A 622 -18.20 11.17 -72.22
N SER A 623 -18.94 12.28 -72.24
CA SER A 623 -19.60 12.84 -71.05
C SER A 623 -21.05 12.41 -70.92
N ASN A 624 -21.54 12.33 -69.68
CA ASN A 624 -22.95 12.10 -69.39
C ASN A 624 -23.64 13.47 -69.22
N LEU A 625 -24.64 13.74 -70.05
CA LEU A 625 -25.34 15.02 -70.19
C LEU A 625 -26.87 14.78 -70.17
N ILE A 626 -27.33 13.72 -69.51
CA ILE A 626 -28.75 13.35 -69.48
C ILE A 626 -29.58 14.49 -68.88
N GLY A 627 -30.56 14.99 -69.63
CA GLY A 627 -31.48 16.03 -69.19
C GLY A 627 -30.86 17.43 -69.05
N VAL A 628 -29.65 17.66 -69.58
CA VAL A 628 -28.99 18.97 -69.55
C VAL A 628 -29.83 20.03 -70.29
N ASN A 629 -29.82 21.27 -69.79
CA ASN A 629 -30.49 22.40 -70.42
C ASN A 629 -29.49 23.36 -71.07
N PHE A 630 -29.36 23.30 -72.39
CA PHE A 630 -28.57 24.19 -73.26
C PHE A 630 -29.44 25.21 -74.01
N THR A 631 -30.65 25.52 -73.52
CA THR A 631 -31.55 26.45 -74.22
C THR A 631 -30.85 27.78 -74.52
N ASN A 632 -30.93 28.25 -75.77
CA ASN A 632 -30.27 29.47 -76.28
C ASN A 632 -28.72 29.50 -76.14
N ALA A 633 -28.05 28.40 -75.80
CA ALA A 633 -26.60 28.39 -75.64
C ALA A 633 -25.86 28.51 -76.99
N SER A 634 -24.68 29.13 -76.99
CA SER A 634 -23.77 29.14 -78.13
C SER A 634 -22.76 28.00 -77.99
N LEU A 635 -22.84 27.00 -78.84
CA LEU A 635 -22.06 25.76 -78.83
C LEU A 635 -21.31 25.57 -80.16
N VAL A 636 -20.90 26.68 -80.79
CA VAL A 636 -20.24 26.65 -82.10
C VAL A 636 -18.93 25.89 -82.01
N GLY A 637 -18.78 24.82 -82.79
CA GLY A 637 -17.59 23.96 -82.79
C GLY A 637 -17.43 23.08 -81.54
N ALA A 638 -18.46 22.93 -80.70
CA ALA A 638 -18.37 22.09 -79.50
C ALA A 638 -18.24 20.60 -79.86
N ASN A 639 -17.44 19.85 -79.10
CA ASN A 639 -17.22 18.42 -79.30
C ASN A 639 -18.07 17.60 -78.31
N PHE A 640 -19.02 16.84 -78.82
CA PHE A 640 -19.90 15.92 -78.10
C PHE A 640 -19.66 14.45 -78.47
N LYS A 641 -18.49 14.11 -79.03
CA LYS A 641 -18.16 12.75 -79.42
C LYS A 641 -18.46 11.76 -78.29
N LYS A 642 -19.17 10.66 -78.56
CA LYS A 642 -19.53 9.62 -77.57
C LYS A 642 -20.29 10.11 -76.32
N ALA A 643 -20.82 11.33 -76.32
CA ALA A 643 -21.54 11.86 -75.17
C ALA A 643 -22.97 11.32 -75.11
N ILE A 644 -23.51 11.17 -73.89
CA ILE A 644 -24.89 10.71 -73.65
C ILE A 644 -25.75 11.93 -73.33
N LEU A 645 -26.59 12.36 -74.27
CA LEU A 645 -27.43 13.56 -74.21
C LEU A 645 -28.92 13.22 -74.12
N TRP A 646 -29.29 12.11 -73.47
CA TRP A 646 -30.69 11.71 -73.42
C TRP A 646 -31.57 12.79 -72.80
N SER A 647 -32.68 13.12 -73.45
CA SER A 647 -33.61 14.17 -73.02
C SER A 647 -32.97 15.55 -72.80
N ALA A 648 -31.81 15.81 -73.41
CA ALA A 648 -31.17 17.13 -73.36
C ALA A 648 -32.04 18.18 -74.06
N ASN A 649 -32.13 19.39 -73.49
CA ASN A 649 -32.84 20.50 -74.10
C ASN A 649 -31.86 21.45 -74.79
N LEU A 650 -31.76 21.36 -76.12
CA LEU A 650 -30.91 22.19 -76.97
C LEU A 650 -31.71 23.29 -77.69
N GLN A 651 -32.95 23.57 -77.29
CA GLN A 651 -33.82 24.50 -78.00
C GLN A 651 -33.16 25.87 -78.24
N ASN A 652 -33.24 26.38 -79.47
CA ASN A 652 -32.61 27.62 -79.94
C ASN A 652 -31.07 27.68 -79.81
N ALA A 653 -30.38 26.58 -79.48
CA ALA A 653 -28.94 26.59 -79.35
C ALA A 653 -28.23 26.76 -80.71
N ASN A 654 -27.10 27.47 -80.71
CA ASN A 654 -26.24 27.58 -81.88
C ASN A 654 -25.21 26.45 -81.87
N LEU A 655 -25.38 25.44 -82.71
CA LEU A 655 -24.56 24.23 -82.79
C LEU A 655 -23.76 24.16 -84.10
N GLU A 656 -23.54 25.31 -84.75
CA GLU A 656 -22.76 25.36 -86.00
C GLU A 656 -21.39 24.70 -85.81
N SER A 657 -21.02 23.81 -86.73
CA SER A 657 -19.77 23.02 -86.66
C SER A 657 -19.57 22.16 -85.40
N ALA A 658 -20.60 21.93 -84.58
CA ALA A 658 -20.48 21.02 -83.44
C ALA A 658 -20.32 19.56 -83.89
N ASN A 659 -19.54 18.75 -83.16
CA ASN A 659 -19.27 17.36 -83.49
C ASN A 659 -20.04 16.40 -82.58
N PHE A 660 -20.96 15.62 -83.13
CA PHE A 660 -21.77 14.62 -82.42
C PHE A 660 -21.38 13.17 -82.75
N GLU A 661 -20.19 12.92 -83.29
CA GLU A 661 -19.77 11.56 -83.68
C GLU A 661 -20.00 10.53 -82.55
N GLU A 662 -20.74 9.46 -82.82
CA GLU A 662 -21.08 8.40 -81.86
C GLU A 662 -21.84 8.88 -80.60
N ALA A 663 -22.38 10.10 -80.60
CA ALA A 663 -23.18 10.60 -79.48
C ALA A 663 -24.57 9.95 -79.45
N ASP A 664 -25.16 9.92 -78.25
CA ASP A 664 -26.51 9.44 -78.05
C ASP A 664 -27.46 10.59 -77.68
N LEU A 665 -28.31 10.98 -78.63
CA LEU A 665 -29.23 12.12 -78.54
C LEU A 665 -30.68 11.68 -78.32
N GLU A 666 -30.91 10.47 -77.79
CA GLU A 666 -32.28 9.97 -77.63
C GLU A 666 -33.19 10.95 -76.86
N SER A 667 -34.33 11.29 -77.46
CA SER A 667 -35.31 12.24 -76.90
C SER A 667 -34.81 13.68 -76.67
N ALA A 668 -33.66 14.07 -77.24
CA ALA A 668 -33.16 15.44 -77.12
C ALA A 668 -34.02 16.44 -77.94
N ASN A 669 -34.14 17.68 -77.46
CA ASN A 669 -34.92 18.74 -78.09
C ASN A 669 -34.04 19.69 -78.93
N PHE A 670 -34.18 19.63 -80.25
CA PHE A 670 -33.43 20.39 -81.26
C PHE A 670 -34.23 21.54 -81.89
N LYS A 671 -35.41 21.87 -81.34
CA LYS A 671 -36.27 22.91 -81.88
C LYS A 671 -35.52 24.23 -82.08
N ASN A 672 -35.54 24.75 -83.31
CA ASN A 672 -34.89 26.01 -83.71
C ASN A 672 -33.36 26.08 -83.48
N THR A 673 -32.67 24.95 -83.37
CA THR A 673 -31.20 24.93 -83.34
C THR A 673 -30.58 25.33 -84.68
N LYS A 674 -29.37 25.90 -84.65
CA LYS A 674 -28.56 26.14 -85.86
C LYS A 674 -27.55 25.02 -86.01
N LEU A 675 -27.59 24.27 -87.11
CA LEU A 675 -26.76 23.06 -87.31
C LEU A 675 -25.83 23.14 -88.52
N LYS A 676 -25.59 24.33 -89.08
CA LYS A 676 -24.71 24.49 -90.23
C LYS A 676 -23.33 23.88 -89.98
N ASN A 677 -22.93 22.95 -90.85
CA ASN A 677 -21.70 22.17 -90.77
C ASN A 677 -21.53 21.31 -89.49
N ALA A 678 -22.58 21.13 -88.68
CA ALA A 678 -22.52 20.24 -87.52
C ALA A 678 -22.36 18.78 -87.97
N ILE A 679 -21.47 18.01 -87.34
CA ILE A 679 -21.12 16.66 -87.75
C ILE A 679 -22.00 15.66 -87.01
N PHE A 680 -22.85 14.95 -87.75
CA PHE A 680 -23.65 13.84 -87.24
C PHE A 680 -23.14 12.55 -87.88
N LYS A 681 -22.19 11.90 -87.20
CA LYS A 681 -21.62 10.62 -87.63
C LYS A 681 -21.95 9.49 -86.66
N ASN A 682 -22.62 8.42 -87.09
CA ASN A 682 -22.99 7.28 -86.24
C ASN A 682 -23.78 7.67 -84.96
N VAL A 683 -24.62 8.71 -85.05
CA VAL A 683 -25.36 9.30 -83.92
C VAL A 683 -26.71 8.61 -83.72
N ASN A 684 -27.11 8.37 -82.47
CA ASN A 684 -28.47 7.93 -82.15
C ASN A 684 -29.42 9.13 -82.08
N LEU A 685 -30.36 9.24 -83.03
CA LEU A 685 -31.36 10.31 -83.13
C LEU A 685 -32.79 9.84 -82.78
N ASN A 686 -32.94 8.72 -82.07
CA ASN A 686 -34.25 8.19 -81.73
C ASN A 686 -35.07 9.19 -80.89
N ASN A 687 -36.34 9.36 -81.24
CA ASN A 687 -37.29 10.22 -80.52
C ASN A 687 -36.87 11.70 -80.37
N VAL A 688 -35.91 12.18 -81.15
CA VAL A 688 -35.50 13.60 -81.14
C VAL A 688 -36.68 14.52 -81.46
N ILE A 689 -36.79 15.61 -80.71
CA ILE A 689 -37.91 16.55 -80.76
C ILE A 689 -37.49 17.81 -81.53
N GLY A 690 -38.33 18.26 -82.47
CA GLY A 690 -38.20 19.59 -83.08
C GLY A 690 -37.08 19.75 -84.13
N LEU A 691 -36.45 18.66 -84.57
CA LEU A 691 -35.48 18.66 -85.66
C LEU A 691 -36.21 18.64 -87.02
N ASP A 692 -35.92 19.62 -87.89
CA ASP A 692 -36.56 19.78 -89.20
C ASP A 692 -35.63 19.50 -90.40
N GLU A 693 -36.22 19.47 -91.60
CA GLU A 693 -35.51 19.16 -92.85
C GLU A 693 -34.43 20.20 -93.19
N GLN A 694 -34.66 21.48 -92.89
CA GLN A 694 -33.68 22.53 -93.19
C GLN A 694 -32.44 22.36 -92.30
N GLN A 695 -32.65 22.18 -91.00
CA GLN A 695 -31.57 21.99 -90.03
C GLN A 695 -30.70 20.78 -90.39
N ILE A 696 -31.31 19.66 -90.77
CA ILE A 696 -30.60 18.45 -91.19
C ILE A 696 -29.84 18.63 -92.51
N ARG A 697 -30.37 19.41 -93.47
CA ARG A 697 -29.68 19.66 -94.74
C ARG A 697 -28.42 20.50 -94.56
N GLU A 698 -28.38 21.37 -93.56
CA GLU A 698 -27.23 22.22 -93.24
C GLU A 698 -26.14 21.48 -92.43
N ALA A 699 -26.49 20.41 -91.72
CA ALA A 699 -25.56 19.54 -91.00
C ALA A 699 -24.85 18.54 -91.93
N LEU A 700 -23.66 18.04 -91.56
CA LEU A 700 -22.92 16.99 -92.25
C LEU A 700 -23.30 15.61 -91.71
N LEU A 701 -23.74 14.69 -92.56
CA LEU A 701 -24.38 13.44 -92.15
C LEU A 701 -23.60 12.21 -92.63
N CYS A 702 -23.35 11.26 -91.72
CA CYS A 702 -22.76 9.97 -92.05
C CYS A 702 -23.20 8.85 -91.09
N GLY A 703 -23.66 7.71 -91.61
CA GLY A 703 -23.96 6.54 -90.79
C GLY A 703 -25.07 6.74 -89.75
N ILE A 704 -25.99 7.67 -90.00
CA ILE A 704 -27.11 7.96 -89.09
C ILE A 704 -28.43 7.39 -89.60
N LYS A 705 -29.40 7.22 -88.70
CA LYS A 705 -30.80 6.93 -89.04
C LYS A 705 -31.65 8.14 -88.66
N LEU A 706 -32.38 8.72 -89.63
CA LEU A 706 -33.22 9.89 -89.36
C LEU A 706 -34.45 9.53 -88.50
N PRO A 707 -34.90 10.43 -87.61
CA PRO A 707 -36.12 10.23 -86.84
C PRO A 707 -37.36 10.19 -87.75
N GLN A 708 -38.44 9.55 -87.28
CA GLN A 708 -39.63 9.27 -88.10
C GLN A 708 -40.25 10.51 -88.77
N ASN A 709 -40.17 11.67 -88.12
CA ASN A 709 -40.69 12.94 -88.66
C ASN A 709 -39.92 13.44 -89.91
N LEU A 710 -38.75 12.88 -90.21
CA LEU A 710 -37.93 13.16 -91.40
C LEU A 710 -37.72 11.92 -92.29
N ALA A 711 -38.47 10.84 -92.04
CA ALA A 711 -38.32 9.58 -92.78
C ALA A 711 -38.50 9.74 -94.31
N ALA A 712 -39.27 10.75 -94.77
CA ALA A 712 -39.52 11.00 -96.19
C ALA A 712 -38.25 11.35 -97.01
N ILE A 713 -37.19 11.88 -96.38
CA ILE A 713 -35.93 12.29 -97.04
C ILE A 713 -34.73 11.36 -96.74
N SER A 714 -34.92 10.40 -95.83
CA SER A 714 -33.90 9.50 -95.26
C SER A 714 -33.00 8.82 -96.30
N ASN A 715 -33.59 8.16 -97.30
CA ASN A 715 -32.86 7.32 -98.26
C ASN A 715 -31.83 8.06 -99.16
N LYS A 716 -31.75 9.40 -99.12
CA LYS A 716 -30.81 10.19 -99.95
C LYS A 716 -29.74 10.94 -99.19
N ILE A 717 -29.87 11.14 -97.87
CA ILE A 717 -28.98 12.05 -97.14
C ILE A 717 -28.32 11.46 -95.89
N GLU A 718 -28.76 10.31 -95.37
CA GLU A 718 -28.21 9.69 -94.14
C GLU A 718 -26.69 9.42 -94.16
N ASN A 719 -26.13 9.21 -95.35
CA ASN A 719 -24.70 8.97 -95.58
C ASN A 719 -24.04 10.02 -96.49
N ARG A 720 -24.70 11.19 -96.66
CA ARG A 720 -24.35 12.17 -97.71
C ARG A 720 -22.89 12.62 -97.66
N ASP A 721 -22.37 12.85 -96.48
CA ASP A 721 -21.07 13.52 -96.27
C ASP A 721 -19.99 12.55 -95.78
N CYS A 722 -20.23 11.23 -95.80
CA CYS A 722 -19.29 10.23 -95.27
C CYS A 722 -17.89 10.32 -95.87
N GLU A 723 -17.74 10.53 -97.19
CA GLU A 723 -16.42 10.67 -97.82
C GLU A 723 -15.71 11.97 -97.45
N ARG A 724 -16.47 13.04 -97.17
CA ARG A 724 -15.92 14.31 -96.69
C ARG A 724 -15.39 14.18 -95.26
N LEU A 725 -16.14 13.50 -94.39
CA LEU A 725 -15.80 13.27 -92.98
C LEU A 725 -14.76 12.16 -92.74
N LYS A 726 -14.28 11.48 -93.79
CA LYS A 726 -13.15 10.53 -93.69
C LYS A 726 -11.78 11.21 -93.79
N ASN A 727 -11.74 12.42 -94.35
CA ASN A 727 -10.50 13.16 -94.68
C ASN A 727 -10.30 14.44 -93.83
N GLU A 728 -11.22 14.72 -92.90
CA GLU A 728 -11.17 15.75 -91.83
C GLU A 728 -11.13 15.04 -90.47
#